data_AF-A0A1B6G9X3-F1
#
_entry.id   AF-A0A1B6G9X3-F1
#
_cell.length_a   1.000
_cell.length_b   1.000
_cell.length_c   1.000
_cell.angle_alpha   90.00
_cell.angle_beta   90.00
_cell.angle_gamma   90.00
#
_symmetry.space_group_name_H-M   'P 1'
#
loop_
_entity.id
_entity.type
_entity.pdbx_description
1 polymer ?
#
loop_
_entity_poly.entity_id
_entity_poly.type
_entity_poly.pdbx_seq_one_letter_code
_entity_poly.pdbx_strand_id
1 'polypeptide(L)'
;MIQSIGERILCRELCKYNVVPIKLIRWCSAWSRIQAFGGLKSKSLEYRPKATLHSEPAPKLNRNHVNHHEKDFLKAVLTGVNTSKRGYAFIHDTSYIHSATDDSGSGDKSTEDVLFDMFRDEETDLIHIGKFLSALRNSGLRKNDPRLGDFTDNLRKVHKGSGSEGGSPETQKLNRETFKSVVSGNLVLISRAFRNNFIIPDFQGFTKYIEEFYWKCKSNSEGKVASYIPQLARMNPDYWGVSVCTIDGQRFSIGDATIPFTLQSCSKPLTYGIALETLGQEVVHQYVGQEPSGRNFNELVLDHNKKPHNPMINAGAILVCSLLKTLVEAEMTLAEKFDYSMNYFRRLAGGEYLGFNNAVFLSEREAADRNYALGFYMREHRCYPDRTNLKECMDFYFQCCSMEANCESMSVMAATLANGGICPITEEKVLKPDSIRDVLSLMHSCGMYDYSGQFAFKVGLPAKSGVSGGMLIVIPNVMGICTWSPPLDFMGNSCRGVQFCEELVRMFNFHRYDNLKHATNKKDPRRHKYETKGLNIVNLLFSAANGDLAALRRHKLSGMDMTLCDYDGRTALHLCAAEGHLDCVIFMLEQCGVPHNSKDRWGNTPLNEAMTFGRVQVVHYLKEWAKGQPQEEEVDKPPSQSVEATSPLP
;
A
#
# COMPACT_ATOMS: atom_id res chain seq x y z
N MET A 1 -13.15 -6.92 -38.87
CA MET A 1 -14.00 -7.89 -39.62
C MET A 1 -13.56 -9.36 -39.45
N ILE A 2 -12.35 -9.66 -38.95
CA ILE A 2 -11.93 -11.05 -38.60
C ILE A 2 -12.36 -11.48 -37.18
N GLN A 3 -12.68 -10.54 -36.28
CA GLN A 3 -13.20 -10.83 -34.94
C GLN A 3 -14.68 -11.32 -34.93
N SER A 4 -15.46 -10.94 -35.95
CA SER A 4 -16.90 -11.27 -36.04
C SER A 4 -17.19 -12.68 -36.59
N ILE A 5 -16.18 -13.37 -37.15
CA ILE A 5 -16.34 -14.71 -37.74
C ILE A 5 -16.05 -15.80 -36.70
N GLY A 6 -15.11 -15.55 -35.76
CA GLY A 6 -14.78 -16.50 -34.68
C GLY A 6 -15.92 -16.73 -33.69
N GLU A 7 -16.66 -15.68 -33.33
CA GLU A 7 -17.75 -15.77 -32.34
C GLU A 7 -18.98 -16.52 -32.87
N ARG A 8 -19.21 -16.52 -34.20
CA ARG A 8 -20.33 -17.24 -34.83
C ARG A 8 -20.08 -18.75 -34.97
N ILE A 9 -18.83 -19.19 -34.98
CA ILE A 9 -18.47 -20.62 -35.03
C ILE A 9 -18.60 -21.24 -33.63
N LEU A 10 -18.21 -20.53 -32.59
CA LEU A 10 -18.26 -21.01 -31.20
C LEU A 10 -19.70 -21.24 -30.70
N CYS A 11 -20.64 -20.34 -31.04
CA CYS A 11 -22.04 -20.50 -30.65
C CYS A 11 -22.76 -21.65 -31.38
N ARG A 12 -22.29 -22.04 -32.58
CA ARG A 12 -22.89 -23.13 -33.36
C ARG A 12 -22.40 -24.52 -32.92
N GLU A 13 -21.15 -24.61 -32.45
CA GLU A 13 -20.57 -25.83 -31.88
C GLU A 13 -21.14 -26.13 -30.48
N LEU A 14 -21.35 -25.12 -29.64
CA LEU A 14 -21.84 -25.31 -28.26
C LEU A 14 -23.31 -25.75 -28.18
N CYS A 15 -24.13 -25.50 -29.22
CA CYS A 15 -25.52 -26.00 -29.27
C CYS A 15 -25.62 -27.50 -29.62
N LYS A 16 -24.55 -28.16 -30.09
CA LYS A 16 -24.58 -29.60 -30.42
C LYS A 16 -24.38 -30.52 -29.21
N TYR A 17 -23.84 -30.01 -28.09
CA TYR A 17 -23.40 -30.84 -26.97
C TYR A 17 -24.27 -30.76 -25.71
N ASN A 18 -25.40 -30.05 -25.72
CA ASN A 18 -26.42 -30.08 -24.66
C ASN A 18 -25.89 -29.89 -23.22
N VAL A 19 -24.89 -29.03 -23.03
CA VAL A 19 -24.35 -28.67 -21.70
C VAL A 19 -24.45 -27.15 -21.51
N VAL A 20 -25.54 -26.63 -20.93
CA VAL A 20 -25.58 -25.47 -19.99
C VAL A 20 -26.99 -25.38 -19.34
N PRO A 21 -27.11 -25.18 -18.01
CA PRO A 21 -28.39 -25.03 -17.29
C PRO A 21 -29.17 -23.73 -17.58
N ILE A 22 -30.50 -23.84 -17.50
CA ILE A 22 -31.59 -22.91 -17.89
C ILE A 22 -31.54 -21.46 -17.32
N LYS A 23 -30.58 -21.08 -16.46
CA LYS A 23 -30.52 -19.72 -15.89
C LYS A 23 -29.77 -18.67 -16.71
N LEU A 24 -29.09 -19.04 -17.81
CA LEU A 24 -28.37 -18.08 -18.67
C LEU A 24 -29.24 -17.47 -19.81
N ILE A 25 -30.44 -17.99 -20.05
CA ILE A 25 -31.31 -17.58 -21.19
C ILE A 25 -32.00 -16.22 -20.96
N ARG A 26 -32.07 -15.71 -19.71
CA ARG A 26 -32.72 -14.42 -19.41
C ARG A 26 -31.86 -13.17 -19.59
N TRP A 27 -30.55 -13.31 -19.80
CA TRP A 27 -29.66 -12.15 -20.00
C TRP A 27 -29.49 -11.78 -21.49
N CYS A 28 -29.62 -12.72 -22.42
CA CYS A 28 -29.53 -12.42 -23.87
C CYS A 28 -30.77 -11.72 -24.45
N SER A 29 -31.93 -11.76 -23.78
CA SER A 29 -33.16 -11.14 -24.27
C SER A 29 -33.27 -9.63 -23.99
N ALA A 30 -32.43 -9.07 -23.11
CA ALA A 30 -32.47 -7.65 -22.77
C ALA A 30 -31.60 -6.77 -23.68
N TRP A 31 -30.57 -7.34 -24.33
CA TRP A 31 -29.66 -6.56 -25.18
C TRP A 31 -30.18 -6.38 -26.63
N SER A 32 -31.15 -7.19 -27.05
CA SER A 32 -31.74 -7.14 -28.40
C SER A 32 -32.81 -6.05 -28.61
N ARG A 33 -33.09 -5.19 -27.61
CA ARG A 33 -34.11 -4.12 -27.70
C ARG A 33 -33.56 -2.69 -27.83
N ILE A 34 -32.25 -2.47 -27.84
CA ILE A 34 -31.67 -1.10 -27.87
C ILE A 34 -30.98 -0.76 -29.22
N GLN A 35 -30.84 -1.71 -30.16
CA GLN A 35 -30.29 -1.45 -31.50
C GLN A 35 -31.32 -1.43 -32.64
N ALA A 36 -32.59 -1.16 -32.34
CA ALA A 36 -33.66 -1.07 -33.33
C ALA A 36 -34.19 0.35 -33.49
N PHE A 37 -33.33 1.32 -33.81
CA PHE A 37 -33.73 2.56 -34.49
C PHE A 37 -32.53 3.04 -35.34
N GLY A 38 -32.70 3.05 -36.66
CA GLY A 38 -31.79 3.77 -37.57
C GLY A 38 -31.02 2.92 -38.58
N GLY A 39 -31.66 1.97 -39.26
CA GLY A 39 -31.14 1.40 -40.50
C GLY A 39 -32.00 1.81 -41.69
N LEU A 40 -31.47 2.63 -42.62
CA LEU A 40 -31.97 2.71 -43.99
C LEU A 40 -30.91 3.20 -44.98
N LYS A 41 -30.37 2.20 -45.69
CA LYS A 41 -29.98 2.10 -47.11
C LYS A 41 -28.88 2.99 -47.73
N SER A 42 -27.94 2.25 -48.31
CA SER A 42 -26.86 2.58 -49.23
C SER A 42 -27.29 3.25 -50.55
N LYS A 43 -26.44 4.13 -51.09
CA LYS A 43 -25.87 4.01 -52.45
C LYS A 43 -24.62 4.88 -52.63
N SER A 44 -23.70 4.32 -53.42
CA SER A 44 -22.36 4.74 -53.85
C SER A 44 -22.27 6.09 -54.56
N LEU A 45 -21.15 6.82 -54.40
CA LEU A 45 -20.23 7.26 -55.48
C LEU A 45 -19.05 8.07 -54.91
N GLU A 46 -17.88 7.88 -55.54
CA GLU A 46 -16.60 8.51 -55.26
C GLU A 46 -16.53 10.00 -55.66
N TYR A 47 -15.43 10.65 -55.24
CA TYR A 47 -14.69 11.74 -55.89
C TYR A 47 -14.69 13.16 -55.24
N ARG A 48 -13.59 13.42 -54.51
CA ARG A 48 -12.70 14.62 -54.41
C ARG A 48 -13.23 16.07 -54.18
N PRO A 49 -12.36 16.98 -53.67
CA PRO A 49 -12.74 18.13 -52.83
C PRO A 49 -12.66 19.51 -53.52
N LYS A 50 -13.39 20.52 -52.98
CA LYS A 50 -12.94 21.91 -52.70
C LYS A 50 -14.11 22.89 -52.41
N ALA A 51 -13.76 23.92 -51.63
CA ALA A 51 -14.27 25.31 -51.60
C ALA A 51 -15.52 25.69 -50.77
N THR A 52 -15.24 26.35 -49.64
CA THR A 52 -15.76 27.65 -49.15
C THR A 52 -17.13 28.16 -49.59
N LEU A 53 -18.02 28.48 -48.63
CA LEU A 53 -18.74 29.76 -48.54
C LEU A 53 -19.50 29.93 -47.21
N HIS A 54 -19.72 31.20 -46.86
CA HIS A 54 -20.07 31.82 -45.58
C HIS A 54 -21.55 31.71 -45.14
N SER A 55 -21.75 32.14 -43.87
CA SER A 55 -22.88 32.91 -43.28
C SER A 55 -24.05 32.18 -42.58
N GLU A 56 -23.99 32.22 -41.22
CA GLU A 56 -24.99 32.66 -40.20
C GLU A 56 -26.52 32.42 -40.35
N PRO A 57 -27.34 32.58 -39.27
CA PRO A 57 -27.25 32.05 -37.91
C PRO A 57 -28.58 31.37 -37.46
N ALA A 58 -28.56 30.67 -36.32
CA ALA A 58 -29.72 29.99 -35.73
C ALA A 58 -30.73 30.97 -35.06
N PRO A 59 -32.05 30.73 -35.12
CA PRO A 59 -33.02 31.57 -34.42
C PRO A 59 -33.18 31.17 -32.95
N LYS A 60 -33.22 32.20 -32.10
CA LYS A 60 -33.64 32.14 -30.69
C LYS A 60 -35.12 31.78 -30.59
N LEU A 61 -35.48 30.86 -29.69
CA LEU A 61 -36.87 30.67 -29.25
C LEU A 61 -36.99 30.99 -27.76
N ASN A 62 -37.94 31.88 -27.49
CA ASN A 62 -38.21 32.50 -26.22
C ASN A 62 -39.21 31.67 -25.40
N ARG A 63 -39.13 31.84 -24.09
CA ARG A 63 -39.92 31.17 -23.04
C ARG A 63 -41.42 31.37 -23.20
N ASN A 64 -42.21 30.32 -22.91
CA ASN A 64 -43.36 30.31 -21.98
C ASN A 64 -44.33 29.19 -22.33
N HIS A 65 -44.23 28.05 -21.65
CA HIS A 65 -45.40 27.27 -21.23
C HIS A 65 -45.01 26.38 -20.04
N VAL A 66 -45.45 26.83 -18.86
CA VAL A 66 -45.31 26.12 -17.59
C VAL A 66 -46.44 25.10 -17.50
N ASN A 67 -46.11 23.81 -17.48
CA ASN A 67 -47.08 22.75 -17.18
C ASN A 67 -47.12 22.47 -15.67
N HIS A 68 -48.33 22.50 -15.13
CA HIS A 68 -48.67 22.51 -13.72
C HIS A 68 -48.47 21.17 -12.98
N HIS A 69 -47.74 20.22 -13.58
CA HIS A 69 -47.53 18.86 -13.05
C HIS A 69 -46.11 18.57 -12.52
N GLU A 70 -45.15 19.48 -12.71
CA GLU A 70 -43.77 19.31 -12.17
C GLU A 70 -43.58 19.90 -10.76
N LYS A 71 -44.54 20.68 -10.25
CA LYS A 71 -44.45 21.28 -8.91
C LYS A 71 -44.87 20.34 -7.77
N ASP A 72 -45.72 19.36 -8.04
CA ASP A 72 -46.17 18.41 -7.01
C ASP A 72 -45.19 17.24 -6.82
N PHE A 73 -44.43 16.89 -7.86
CA PHE A 73 -43.35 15.90 -7.75
C PHE A 73 -42.15 16.44 -6.96
N LEU A 74 -41.81 17.73 -7.12
CA LEU A 74 -40.75 18.36 -6.33
C LEU A 74 -41.12 18.57 -4.85
N LYS A 75 -42.40 18.77 -4.52
CA LYS A 75 -42.85 18.97 -3.13
C LYS A 75 -42.87 17.67 -2.31
N ALA A 76 -43.13 16.53 -2.94
CA ALA A 76 -43.04 15.21 -2.30
C ALA A 76 -41.58 14.76 -2.07
N VAL A 77 -40.64 15.20 -2.92
CA VAL A 77 -39.20 14.90 -2.77
C VAL A 77 -38.53 15.81 -1.72
N LEU A 78 -39.04 17.02 -1.51
CA LEU A 78 -38.46 18.01 -0.58
C LEU A 78 -38.99 17.93 0.87
N THR A 79 -40.00 17.11 1.16
CA THR A 79 -40.59 16.99 2.51
C THR A 79 -40.18 15.71 3.27
N GLY A 80 -39.28 14.89 2.72
CA GLY A 80 -38.78 13.66 3.33
C GLY A 80 -37.30 13.65 3.74
N VAL A 81 -36.59 14.79 3.66
CA VAL A 81 -35.15 14.84 3.97
C VAL A 81 -34.95 15.29 5.41
N ASN A 82 -34.96 14.31 6.32
CA ASN A 82 -34.45 14.48 7.67
C ASN A 82 -32.94 14.74 7.57
N THR A 83 -32.47 15.90 8.06
CA THR A 83 -31.08 16.33 8.03
C THR A 83 -30.21 15.47 8.93
N SER A 84 -29.73 14.34 8.40
CA SER A 84 -28.59 13.60 8.95
C SER A 84 -27.33 14.01 8.20
N LYS A 85 -26.37 14.58 8.93
CA LYS A 85 -24.99 14.80 8.47
C LYS A 85 -24.43 13.45 7.99
N ARG A 86 -24.33 13.26 6.67
CA ARG A 86 -23.62 12.11 6.09
C ARG A 86 -22.12 12.25 6.38
N GLY A 87 -21.67 11.61 7.46
CA GLY A 87 -20.27 11.28 7.66
C GLY A 87 -19.83 10.31 6.57
N TYR A 88 -18.70 10.60 5.94
CA TYR A 88 -18.08 9.69 4.97
C TYR A 88 -17.64 8.42 5.71
N ALA A 89 -18.15 7.28 5.28
CA ALA A 89 -17.82 5.98 5.84
C ALA A 89 -16.38 5.60 5.48
N PHE A 90 -15.62 5.22 6.51
CA PHE A 90 -14.28 4.67 6.45
C PHE A 90 -14.23 3.44 5.53
N ILE A 91 -13.22 3.32 4.66
CA ILE A 91 -12.78 2.02 4.13
C ILE A 91 -11.75 1.45 5.11
N HIS A 92 -12.21 1.23 6.33
CA HIS A 92 -11.74 0.13 7.16
C HIS A 92 -13.02 -0.64 7.43
N ASP A 93 -13.01 -1.93 7.15
CA ASP A 93 -14.16 -2.79 7.43
C ASP A 93 -14.39 -2.79 8.95
N THR A 94 -15.21 -1.85 9.43
CA THR A 94 -15.59 -1.70 10.84
C THR A 94 -16.68 -2.69 11.23
N SER A 95 -17.04 -3.62 10.35
CA SER A 95 -17.97 -4.71 10.68
C SER A 95 -17.47 -5.58 11.84
N TYR A 96 -16.16 -5.57 12.13
CA TYR A 96 -15.59 -6.18 13.34
C TYR A 96 -15.60 -5.29 14.59
N ILE A 97 -15.78 -3.97 14.46
CA ILE A 97 -15.77 -3.01 15.59
C ILE A 97 -17.15 -2.97 16.30
N HIS A 98 -18.22 -3.45 15.67
CA HIS A 98 -19.58 -3.45 16.23
C HIS A 98 -20.17 -4.84 16.54
N SER A 99 -19.35 -5.88 16.62
CA SER A 99 -19.81 -7.21 17.09
C SER A 99 -19.73 -7.40 18.60
N ALA A 100 -19.38 -6.36 19.37
CA ALA A 100 -19.14 -6.48 20.82
C ALA A 100 -19.83 -5.39 21.67
N THR A 101 -20.93 -4.78 21.22
CA THR A 101 -21.62 -3.74 22.02
C THR A 101 -23.12 -3.92 22.19
N ASP A 102 -23.69 -5.12 21.99
CA ASP A 102 -25.10 -5.39 22.33
C ASP A 102 -25.31 -6.84 22.78
N ASP A 103 -24.65 -7.26 23.87
CA ASP A 103 -25.21 -8.33 24.70
C ASP A 103 -25.01 -8.04 26.18
N SER A 104 -26.12 -7.68 26.82
CA SER A 104 -26.24 -7.41 28.24
C SER A 104 -26.27 -8.73 29.03
N GLY A 105 -25.22 -9.08 29.78
CA GLY A 105 -25.33 -10.22 30.69
C GLY A 105 -24.11 -10.84 31.38
N SER A 106 -22.88 -10.40 31.14
CA SER A 106 -21.70 -10.91 31.87
C SER A 106 -20.69 -9.80 32.12
N GLY A 107 -20.05 -9.78 33.29
CA GLY A 107 -19.12 -8.73 33.72
C GLY A 107 -17.91 -8.60 32.80
N ASP A 108 -18.07 -7.85 31.71
CA ASP A 108 -17.06 -7.71 30.68
C ASP A 108 -15.98 -6.76 31.17
N LYS A 109 -14.76 -7.28 31.31
CA LYS A 109 -13.61 -6.48 31.75
C LYS A 109 -13.37 -5.37 30.73
N SER A 110 -13.19 -4.14 31.19
CA SER A 110 -12.85 -3.01 30.30
C SER A 110 -11.59 -3.32 29.49
N THR A 111 -11.43 -2.75 28.29
CA THR A 111 -10.25 -3.04 27.45
C THR A 111 -8.95 -2.65 28.16
N GLU A 112 -9.00 -1.61 29.00
CA GLU A 112 -7.93 -1.19 29.88
C GLU A 112 -7.60 -2.25 30.94
N ASP A 113 -8.61 -2.93 31.51
CA ASP A 113 -8.41 -4.04 32.45
C ASP A 113 -7.75 -5.24 31.78
N VAL A 114 -8.15 -5.55 30.54
CA VAL A 114 -7.54 -6.64 29.76
C VAL A 114 -6.07 -6.32 29.47
N LEU A 115 -5.78 -5.09 29.03
CA LEU A 115 -4.40 -4.64 28.81
C LEU A 115 -3.60 -4.65 30.12
N PHE A 116 -4.21 -4.29 31.25
CA PHE A 116 -3.54 -4.35 32.53
C PHE A 116 -3.18 -5.80 32.89
N ASP A 117 -4.16 -6.70 32.80
CA ASP A 117 -4.01 -8.12 33.11
C ASP A 117 -2.96 -8.83 32.22
N MET A 118 -2.75 -8.35 30.98
CA MET A 118 -1.73 -8.89 30.07
C MET A 118 -0.28 -8.59 30.49
N PHE A 119 -0.05 -7.46 31.18
CA PHE A 119 1.29 -6.97 31.50
C PHE A 119 1.59 -6.93 33.00
N ARG A 120 0.60 -7.22 33.86
CA ARG A 120 0.79 -7.27 35.31
C ARG A 120 1.73 -8.39 35.71
N ASP A 121 2.48 -8.13 36.76
CA ASP A 121 3.23 -9.14 37.47
C ASP A 121 2.28 -9.84 38.47
N GLU A 122 2.22 -11.17 38.44
CA GLU A 122 1.30 -11.95 39.29
C GLU A 122 1.64 -11.83 40.78
N GLU A 123 2.90 -11.56 41.13
CA GLU A 123 3.32 -11.46 42.52
C GLU A 123 3.08 -10.07 43.13
N THR A 124 3.23 -9.02 42.33
CA THR A 124 3.15 -7.63 42.82
C THR A 124 1.86 -6.91 42.45
N ASP A 125 1.07 -7.46 41.52
CA ASP A 125 -0.13 -6.82 40.93
C ASP A 125 0.14 -5.41 40.38
N LEU A 126 1.38 -5.17 39.91
CA LEU A 126 1.83 -3.93 39.29
C LEU A 126 2.34 -4.18 37.87
N ILE A 127 2.29 -3.16 37.02
CA ILE A 127 2.85 -3.18 35.67
C ILE A 127 4.17 -2.44 35.62
N HIS A 128 5.19 -3.08 35.07
CA HIS A 128 6.45 -2.43 34.72
C HIS A 128 6.33 -1.69 33.38
N ILE A 129 6.35 -0.35 33.41
CA ILE A 129 6.12 0.47 32.21
C ILE A 129 7.17 0.26 31.14
N GLY A 130 8.43 -0.03 31.50
CA GLY A 130 9.47 -0.37 30.53
C GLY A 130 9.15 -1.62 29.71
N LYS A 131 8.45 -2.63 30.29
CA LYS A 131 8.04 -3.84 29.57
C LYS A 131 6.91 -3.52 28.60
N PHE A 132 5.94 -2.71 29.05
CA PHE A 132 4.83 -2.22 28.24
C PHE A 132 5.31 -1.38 27.04
N LEU A 133 6.20 -0.41 27.27
CA LEU A 133 6.80 0.43 26.23
C LEU A 133 7.66 -0.38 25.25
N SER A 134 8.41 -1.37 25.74
CA SER A 134 9.17 -2.28 24.88
C SER A 134 8.24 -3.09 23.97
N ALA A 135 7.13 -3.60 24.50
CA ALA A 135 6.13 -4.31 23.71
C ALA A 135 5.41 -3.38 22.72
N LEU A 136 5.12 -2.14 23.09
CA LEU A 136 4.58 -1.13 22.18
C LEU A 136 5.56 -0.81 21.05
N ARG A 137 6.86 -0.67 21.34
CA ARG A 137 7.91 -0.50 20.34
C ARG A 137 8.01 -1.70 19.40
N ASN A 138 7.78 -2.92 19.90
CA ASN A 138 7.77 -4.12 19.07
C ASN A 138 6.65 -4.13 18.02
N SER A 139 5.55 -3.42 18.27
CA SER A 139 4.50 -3.20 17.26
C SER A 139 4.93 -2.27 16.13
N GLY A 140 6.06 -1.57 16.27
CA GLY A 140 6.60 -0.62 15.29
C GLY A 140 6.29 0.85 15.58
N LEU A 141 5.47 1.16 16.58
CA LEU A 141 5.25 2.55 17.00
C LEU A 141 6.51 3.12 17.67
N ARG A 142 6.81 4.38 17.38
CA ARG A 142 7.92 5.12 18.00
C ARG A 142 7.46 5.85 19.25
N LYS A 143 8.38 6.06 20.18
CA LYS A 143 8.15 6.87 21.39
C LYS A 143 7.73 8.31 21.08
N ASN A 144 8.26 8.86 19.99
CA ASN A 144 7.98 10.24 19.58
C ASN A 144 6.75 10.34 18.66
N ASP A 145 5.90 9.32 18.62
CA ASP A 145 4.63 9.39 17.86
C ASP A 145 3.71 10.45 18.50
N PRO A 146 3.31 11.51 17.78
CA PRO A 146 2.45 12.57 18.31
C PRO A 146 1.13 12.05 18.90
N ARG A 147 0.59 10.94 18.38
CA ARG A 147 -0.66 10.33 18.87
C ARG A 147 -0.51 9.65 20.23
N LEU A 148 0.72 9.46 20.72
CA LEU A 148 1.02 8.97 22.07
C LEU A 148 1.40 10.11 23.03
N GLY A 149 1.15 11.37 22.64
CA GLY A 149 1.43 12.55 23.44
C GLY A 149 0.75 12.54 24.80
N ASP A 150 -0.57 12.33 24.84
CA ASP A 150 -1.35 12.31 26.09
C ASP A 150 -0.87 11.23 27.06
N PHE A 151 -0.61 10.03 26.55
CA PHE A 151 -0.03 8.92 27.31
C PHE A 151 1.33 9.30 27.90
N THR A 152 2.21 9.91 27.10
CA THR A 152 3.55 10.31 27.54
C THR A 152 3.49 11.43 28.59
N ASP A 153 2.58 12.39 28.42
CA ASP A 153 2.40 13.49 29.36
C ASP A 153 1.76 13.03 30.67
N ASN A 154 0.77 12.14 30.62
CA ASN A 154 0.18 11.53 31.80
C ASN A 154 1.20 10.69 32.57
N LEU A 155 2.03 9.91 31.87
CA LEU A 155 3.11 9.15 32.49
C LEU A 155 4.14 10.05 33.20
N ARG A 156 4.47 11.21 32.60
CA ARG A 156 5.33 12.23 33.24
C ARG A 156 4.67 12.89 34.45
N LYS A 157 3.36 13.15 34.43
CA LYS A 157 2.62 13.70 35.58
C LYS A 157 2.64 12.74 36.76
N VAL A 158 2.39 11.45 36.51
CA VAL A 158 2.45 10.40 37.55
C VAL A 158 3.87 10.30 38.12
N HIS A 159 4.90 10.36 37.28
CA HIS A 159 6.30 10.35 37.72
C HIS A 159 6.64 11.51 38.67
N LYS A 160 6.20 12.72 38.34
CA LYS A 160 6.43 13.90 39.18
C LYS A 160 5.67 13.81 40.52
N GLY A 161 4.50 13.17 40.52
CA GLY A 161 3.70 12.94 41.73
C GLY A 161 4.27 11.88 42.66
N SER A 162 5.07 10.92 42.15
CA SER A 162 5.63 9.83 42.97
C SER A 162 6.89 10.21 43.77
N GLY A 163 7.30 11.48 43.76
CA GLY A 163 8.44 11.99 44.56
C GLY A 163 9.80 11.39 44.21
N SER A 164 9.91 10.68 43.08
CA SER A 164 11.13 10.01 42.65
C SER A 164 12.06 11.00 41.95
N GLU A 165 12.72 11.87 42.70
CA GLU A 165 13.74 12.79 42.18
C GLU A 165 14.96 12.00 41.67
N GLY A 166 14.96 11.64 40.38
CA GLY A 166 16.10 11.03 39.70
C GLY A 166 15.81 9.77 38.86
N GLY A 167 14.56 9.28 38.85
CA GLY A 167 14.16 8.13 38.01
C GLY A 167 13.82 8.52 36.56
N SER A 168 13.82 7.55 35.64
CA SER A 168 13.18 7.73 34.33
C SER A 168 11.67 7.48 34.48
N PRO A 169 10.78 8.23 33.80
CA PRO A 169 9.35 7.91 33.76
C PRO A 169 9.04 6.47 33.31
N GLU A 170 9.99 5.82 32.63
CA GLU A 170 9.82 4.48 32.05
C GLU A 170 10.09 3.33 33.04
N THR A 171 10.77 3.60 34.16
CA THR A 171 11.08 2.58 35.19
C THR A 171 9.99 2.48 36.26
N GLN A 172 8.88 3.20 36.07
CA GLN A 172 7.76 3.21 37.01
C GLN A 172 7.01 1.88 37.03
N LYS A 173 6.52 1.54 38.21
CA LYS A 173 5.53 0.48 38.42
C LYS A 173 4.18 1.12 38.68
N LEU A 174 3.18 0.81 37.87
CA LEU A 174 1.84 1.38 37.99
C LEU A 174 0.85 0.36 38.52
N ASN A 175 -0.04 0.81 39.41
CA ASN A 175 -1.21 0.04 39.84
C ASN A 175 -2.35 0.17 38.81
N ARG A 176 -3.41 -0.62 38.97
CA ARG A 176 -4.53 -0.69 38.02
C ARG A 176 -5.16 0.66 37.70
N GLU A 177 -5.47 1.46 38.72
CA GLU A 177 -6.15 2.75 38.54
C GLU A 177 -5.26 3.80 37.88
N THR A 178 -3.98 3.86 38.28
CA THR A 178 -3.00 4.78 37.66
C THR A 178 -2.69 4.38 36.22
N PHE A 179 -2.65 3.09 35.90
CA PHE A 179 -2.47 2.63 34.52
C PHE A 179 -3.65 3.04 33.64
N LYS A 180 -4.89 2.86 34.12
CA LYS A 180 -6.11 3.27 33.41
C LYS A 180 -6.10 4.77 33.09
N SER A 181 -5.76 5.61 34.08
CA SER A 181 -5.72 7.06 33.86
C SER A 181 -4.66 7.45 32.82
N VAL A 182 -3.51 6.77 32.81
CA VAL A 182 -2.43 7.03 31.86
C VAL A 182 -2.80 6.62 30.42
N VAL A 183 -3.44 5.46 30.22
CA VAL A 183 -3.73 4.91 28.88
C VAL A 183 -5.02 5.47 28.26
N SER A 184 -5.96 5.97 29.06
CA SER A 184 -7.30 6.40 28.63
C SER A 184 -7.33 7.28 27.37
N GLY A 185 -6.43 8.26 27.25
CA GLY A 185 -6.40 9.18 26.10
C GLY A 185 -6.00 8.54 24.77
N ASN A 186 -5.23 7.45 24.77
CA ASN A 186 -4.69 6.82 23.55
C ASN A 186 -5.03 5.32 23.46
N LEU A 187 -6.04 4.87 24.18
CA LEU A 187 -6.42 3.46 24.31
C LEU A 187 -6.70 2.79 22.96
N VAL A 188 -7.36 3.50 22.03
CA VAL A 188 -7.72 2.92 20.72
C VAL A 188 -6.47 2.53 19.92
N LEU A 189 -5.48 3.43 19.83
CA LEU A 189 -4.22 3.17 19.12
C LEU A 189 -3.41 2.05 19.79
N ILE A 190 -3.28 2.13 21.12
CA ILE A 190 -2.55 1.16 21.93
C ILE A 190 -3.20 -0.23 21.84
N SER A 191 -4.53 -0.30 21.94
CA SER A 191 -5.27 -1.56 21.80
C SER A 191 -5.14 -2.15 20.40
N ARG A 192 -5.12 -1.33 19.34
CA ARG A 192 -4.87 -1.81 17.98
C ARG A 192 -3.47 -2.40 17.83
N ALA A 193 -2.47 -1.75 18.42
CA ALA A 193 -1.08 -2.22 18.43
C ALA A 193 -0.95 -3.61 19.08
N PHE A 194 -1.50 -3.81 20.27
CA PHE A 194 -1.40 -5.09 20.99
C PHE A 194 -2.27 -6.20 20.43
N ARG A 195 -3.38 -5.87 19.76
CA ARG A 195 -4.19 -6.86 19.01
C ARG A 195 -3.55 -7.26 17.68
N ASN A 196 -2.37 -6.72 17.35
CA ASN A 196 -1.70 -6.89 16.05
C ASN A 196 -2.59 -6.47 14.86
N ASN A 197 -3.50 -5.51 15.08
CA ASN A 197 -4.46 -5.03 14.07
C ASN A 197 -3.95 -3.81 13.30
N PHE A 198 -2.64 -3.81 13.04
CA PHE A 198 -2.01 -2.90 12.10
C PHE A 198 -1.85 -3.59 10.75
N ILE A 199 -1.70 -2.77 9.70
CA ILE A 199 -1.60 -3.22 8.32
C ILE A 199 -0.43 -4.18 8.09
N ILE A 200 0.60 -4.13 8.93
CA ILE A 200 1.63 -5.17 9.04
C ILE A 200 1.60 -5.72 10.47
N PRO A 201 0.94 -6.86 10.71
CA PRO A 201 0.84 -7.45 12.04
C PRO A 201 2.18 -7.89 12.61
N ASP A 202 2.98 -8.63 11.85
CA ASP A 202 4.34 -9.07 12.24
C ASP A 202 5.38 -8.07 11.74
N PHE A 203 5.40 -6.89 12.36
CA PHE A 203 6.29 -5.80 11.96
C PHE A 203 7.76 -6.17 12.16
N GLN A 204 8.13 -6.84 13.25
CA GLN A 204 9.50 -7.27 13.49
C GLN A 204 10.00 -8.29 12.46
N GLY A 205 9.16 -9.25 12.08
CA GLY A 205 9.48 -10.19 11.01
C GLY A 205 9.66 -9.47 9.67
N PHE A 206 8.81 -8.48 9.38
CA PHE A 206 8.92 -7.65 8.18
C PHE A 206 10.21 -6.81 8.16
N THR A 207 10.59 -6.17 9.27
CA THR A 207 11.80 -5.32 9.32
C THR A 207 13.09 -6.11 9.10
N LYS A 208 13.12 -7.41 9.46
CA LYS A 208 14.27 -8.28 9.16
C LYS A 208 14.50 -8.43 7.65
N TYR A 209 13.44 -8.54 6.85
CA TYR A 209 13.57 -8.55 5.40
C TYR A 209 14.05 -7.21 4.85
N ILE A 210 13.58 -6.10 5.41
CA ILE A 210 14.05 -4.76 5.03
C ILE A 210 15.56 -4.61 5.33
N GLU A 211 16.02 -5.14 6.46
CA GLU A 211 17.43 -5.19 6.82
C GLU A 211 18.24 -6.07 5.84
N GLU A 212 17.75 -7.26 5.48
CA GLU A 212 18.38 -8.11 4.46
C GLU A 212 18.54 -7.39 3.12
N PHE A 213 17.50 -6.70 2.65
CA PHE A 213 17.55 -5.92 1.41
C PHE A 213 18.53 -4.76 1.52
N TYR A 214 18.54 -4.06 2.67
CA TYR A 214 19.47 -2.97 2.93
C TYR A 214 20.92 -3.43 2.77
N TRP A 215 21.31 -4.55 3.39
CA TRP A 215 22.68 -5.07 3.32
C TRP A 215 23.04 -5.56 1.90
N LYS A 216 22.10 -6.18 1.19
CA LYS A 216 22.28 -6.59 -0.21
C LYS A 216 22.48 -5.40 -1.16
N CYS A 217 21.78 -4.29 -0.92
CA CYS A 217 21.92 -3.08 -1.72
C CYS A 217 23.18 -2.29 -1.34
N LYS A 218 23.64 -2.39 -0.08
CA LYS A 218 24.85 -1.69 0.39
C LYS A 218 26.10 -2.13 -0.37
N SER A 219 26.19 -3.40 -0.79
CA SER A 219 27.33 -3.91 -1.58
C SER A 219 27.35 -3.38 -3.02
N ASN A 220 26.29 -2.75 -3.51
CA ASN A 220 26.28 -2.14 -4.82
C ASN A 220 27.02 -0.78 -4.78
N SER A 221 28.08 -0.66 -5.57
CA SER A 221 28.91 0.55 -5.73
C SER A 221 28.79 1.18 -7.11
N GLU A 222 27.78 0.80 -7.89
CA GLU A 222 27.53 1.35 -9.22
C GLU A 222 27.00 2.79 -9.16
N GLY A 223 27.16 3.49 -10.28
CA GLY A 223 26.66 4.85 -10.46
C GLY A 223 27.68 5.94 -10.14
N LYS A 224 27.25 7.19 -10.27
CA LYS A 224 28.07 8.37 -10.01
C LYS A 224 27.27 9.44 -9.27
N VAL A 225 27.90 10.11 -8.32
CA VAL A 225 27.29 11.24 -7.62
C VAL A 225 27.04 12.37 -8.61
N ALA A 226 25.89 13.04 -8.49
CA ALA A 226 25.58 14.20 -9.32
C ALA A 226 26.61 15.31 -9.10
N SER A 227 27.27 15.75 -10.18
CA SER A 227 28.42 16.65 -10.11
C SER A 227 28.25 17.99 -10.83
N TYR A 228 27.06 18.28 -11.38
CA TYR A 228 26.79 19.51 -12.11
C TYR A 228 26.71 20.76 -11.22
N ILE A 229 26.46 20.56 -9.91
CA ILE A 229 26.63 21.60 -8.88
C ILE A 229 27.57 21.12 -7.76
N PRO A 230 28.41 22.00 -7.19
CA PRO A 230 29.39 21.63 -6.16
C PRO A 230 28.79 20.97 -4.91
N GLN A 231 27.60 21.38 -4.49
CA GLN A 231 26.96 20.92 -3.26
C GLN A 231 26.56 19.45 -3.36
N LEU A 232 26.08 18.99 -4.52
CA LEU A 232 25.79 17.58 -4.75
C LEU A 232 27.08 16.79 -4.96
N ALA A 233 28.08 17.36 -5.64
CA ALA A 233 29.36 16.71 -5.91
C ALA A 233 30.15 16.34 -4.64
N ARG A 234 29.93 17.09 -3.55
CA ARG A 234 30.59 16.88 -2.25
C ARG A 234 29.96 15.76 -1.41
N MET A 235 28.83 15.21 -1.81
CA MET A 235 28.17 14.15 -1.05
C MET A 235 28.99 12.86 -1.08
N ASN A 236 29.08 12.17 0.07
CA ASN A 236 29.79 10.91 0.15
C ASN A 236 29.03 9.83 -0.66
N PRO A 237 29.66 9.18 -1.65
CA PRO A 237 29.03 8.10 -2.42
C PRO A 237 28.64 6.89 -1.57
N ASP A 238 29.28 6.68 -0.41
CA ASP A 238 29.02 5.54 0.45
C ASP A 238 27.74 5.68 1.29
N TYR A 239 27.14 6.88 1.34
CA TYR A 239 25.90 7.07 2.09
C TYR A 239 24.75 6.21 1.56
N TRP A 240 24.09 5.53 2.49
CA TRP A 240 22.95 4.66 2.22
C TRP A 240 21.97 4.67 3.39
N GLY A 241 20.79 5.23 3.17
CA GLY A 241 19.71 5.28 4.16
C GLY A 241 18.41 4.70 3.61
N VAL A 242 17.70 3.95 4.45
CA VAL A 242 16.35 3.44 4.15
C VAL A 242 15.45 3.72 5.35
N SER A 243 14.26 4.24 5.08
CA SER A 243 13.22 4.43 6.09
C SER A 243 11.85 4.01 5.57
N VAL A 244 11.07 3.38 6.43
CA VAL A 244 9.72 2.87 6.16
C VAL A 244 8.77 3.45 7.19
N CYS A 245 7.59 3.87 6.73
CA CYS A 245 6.47 4.29 7.57
C CYS A 245 5.17 3.66 7.03
N THR A 246 4.46 2.86 7.83
CA THR A 246 3.16 2.29 7.44
C THR A 246 2.03 3.30 7.58
N ILE A 247 0.88 3.03 6.96
CA ILE A 247 -0.32 3.89 7.11
C ILE A 247 -0.86 3.94 8.55
N ASP A 248 -0.49 2.99 9.41
CA ASP A 248 -0.81 2.99 10.84
C ASP A 248 0.25 3.69 11.72
N GLY A 249 1.34 4.16 11.11
CA GLY A 249 2.43 4.85 11.79
C GLY A 249 3.54 3.94 12.33
N GLN A 250 3.58 2.66 11.93
CA GLN A 250 4.71 1.78 12.26
C GLN A 250 5.94 2.23 11.48
N ARG A 251 7.10 2.38 12.13
CA ARG A 251 8.29 2.99 11.54
C ARG A 251 9.55 2.18 11.78
N PHE A 252 10.37 2.05 10.73
CA PHE A 252 11.68 1.42 10.78
C PHE A 252 12.66 2.19 9.91
N SER A 253 13.88 2.42 10.40
CA SER A 253 14.93 3.11 9.67
C SER A 253 16.26 2.40 9.89
N ILE A 254 17.10 2.36 8.86
CA ILE A 254 18.42 1.73 8.89
C ILE A 254 19.41 2.52 8.01
N GLY A 255 20.67 2.54 8.43
CA GLY A 255 21.75 3.26 7.74
C GLY A 255 21.73 4.77 8.00
N ASP A 256 22.13 5.54 7.00
CA ASP A 256 22.26 6.99 7.04
C ASP A 256 20.91 7.74 6.94
N ALA A 257 19.86 7.18 7.57
CA ALA A 257 18.48 7.61 7.41
C ALA A 257 18.17 9.00 7.99
N THR A 258 18.98 9.48 8.93
CA THR A 258 18.81 10.78 9.61
C THR A 258 19.59 11.91 8.97
N ILE A 259 20.52 11.61 8.04
CA ILE A 259 21.29 12.63 7.33
C ILE A 259 20.35 13.44 6.43
N PRO A 260 20.35 14.78 6.53
CA PRO A 260 19.54 15.62 5.67
C PRO A 260 20.11 15.71 4.25
N PHE A 261 19.22 15.72 3.27
CA PHE A 261 19.54 15.92 1.86
C PHE A 261 18.44 16.75 1.18
N THR A 262 18.77 17.39 0.07
CA THR A 262 17.79 18.19 -0.68
C THR A 262 16.78 17.30 -1.41
N LEU A 263 15.51 17.68 -1.39
CA LEU A 263 14.41 16.92 -1.98
C LEU A 263 14.54 16.81 -3.50
N GLN A 264 15.04 17.87 -4.14
CA GLN A 264 15.20 17.93 -5.58
C GLN A 264 13.88 17.59 -6.29
N SER A 265 13.91 16.76 -7.34
CA SER A 265 12.71 16.34 -8.06
C SER A 265 11.70 15.53 -7.23
N CYS A 266 12.04 15.05 -6.03
CA CYS A 266 11.08 14.42 -5.12
C CYS A 266 10.04 15.41 -4.57
N SER A 267 10.28 16.72 -4.69
CA SER A 267 9.31 17.77 -4.33
C SER A 267 8.13 17.89 -5.31
N LYS A 268 8.31 17.48 -6.58
CA LYS A 268 7.32 17.69 -7.67
C LYS A 268 5.97 17.00 -7.44
N PRO A 269 5.90 15.73 -7.00
CA PRO A 269 4.62 15.11 -6.65
C PRO A 269 3.89 15.86 -5.54
N LEU A 270 4.64 16.43 -4.60
CA LEU A 270 4.10 17.11 -3.43
C LEU A 270 3.54 18.49 -3.82
N THR A 271 4.28 19.30 -4.59
CA THR A 271 3.78 20.58 -5.11
C THR A 271 2.60 20.39 -6.05
N TYR A 272 2.61 19.33 -6.86
CA TYR A 272 1.46 18.95 -7.68
C TYR A 272 0.24 18.57 -6.83
N GLY A 273 0.44 17.80 -5.75
CA GLY A 273 -0.62 17.49 -4.79
C GLY A 273 -1.23 18.73 -4.14
N ILE A 274 -0.43 19.73 -3.78
CA ILE A 274 -0.90 21.02 -3.25
C ILE A 274 -1.72 21.78 -4.30
N ALA A 275 -1.27 21.79 -5.56
CA ALA A 275 -1.98 22.47 -6.64
C ALA A 275 -3.35 21.81 -6.91
N LEU A 276 -3.42 20.47 -6.90
CA LEU A 276 -4.68 19.75 -7.01
C LEU A 276 -5.62 20.01 -5.83
N GLU A 277 -5.09 20.06 -4.60
CA GLU A 277 -5.89 20.32 -3.41
C GLU A 277 -6.57 21.70 -3.44
N THR A 278 -5.83 22.70 -3.91
CA THR A 278 -6.22 24.11 -3.88
C THR A 278 -7.03 24.55 -5.10
N LEU A 279 -6.65 24.09 -6.30
CA LEU A 279 -7.26 24.51 -7.57
C LEU A 279 -8.18 23.46 -8.20
N GLY A 280 -8.05 22.20 -7.80
CA GLY A 280 -8.78 21.08 -8.40
C GLY A 280 -8.18 20.58 -9.72
N GLN A 281 -8.55 19.35 -10.09
CA GLN A 281 -8.04 18.63 -11.26
C GLN A 281 -8.30 19.37 -12.58
N GLU A 282 -9.51 19.92 -12.75
CA GLU A 282 -9.91 20.59 -13.98
C GLU A 282 -9.04 21.81 -14.29
N VAL A 283 -8.77 22.64 -13.30
CA VAL A 283 -7.95 23.85 -13.46
C VAL A 283 -6.50 23.46 -13.72
N VAL A 284 -5.91 22.56 -12.92
CA VAL A 284 -4.50 22.19 -13.07
C VAL A 284 -4.21 21.59 -14.45
N HIS A 285 -5.08 20.74 -14.96
CA HIS A 285 -4.88 20.08 -16.26
C HIS A 285 -5.29 20.90 -17.48
N GLN A 286 -5.85 22.10 -17.28
CA GLN A 286 -5.86 23.11 -18.34
C GLN A 286 -4.44 23.52 -18.72
N TYR A 287 -3.48 23.44 -17.80
CA TYR A 287 -2.11 23.91 -18.01
C TYR A 287 -1.09 22.78 -18.18
N VAL A 288 -1.23 21.66 -17.47
CA VAL A 288 -0.27 20.54 -17.50
C VAL A 288 -0.96 19.24 -17.93
N GLY A 289 -0.34 18.49 -18.83
CA GLY A 289 -0.83 17.19 -19.29
C GLY A 289 -0.76 16.08 -18.24
N GLN A 290 -1.14 14.87 -18.65
CA GLN A 290 -1.22 13.68 -17.80
C GLN A 290 -0.43 12.48 -18.35
N GLU A 291 0.23 12.64 -19.49
CA GLU A 291 0.84 11.53 -20.21
C GLU A 291 2.37 11.54 -20.06
N PRO A 292 3.02 10.35 -20.12
CA PRO A 292 4.46 10.30 -20.27
C PRO A 292 4.88 10.97 -21.60
N SER A 293 6.04 11.59 -21.63
CA SER A 293 6.54 12.28 -22.84
C SER A 293 6.91 11.30 -23.97
N GLY A 294 7.34 10.07 -23.63
CA GLY A 294 7.92 9.13 -24.61
C GLY A 294 9.23 9.61 -25.25
N ARG A 295 9.78 10.71 -24.73
CA ARG A 295 11.03 11.38 -25.11
C ARG A 295 11.93 11.43 -23.91
N ASN A 296 13.24 11.59 -24.14
CA ASN A 296 14.18 11.79 -23.04
C ASN A 296 13.72 12.96 -22.17
N PHE A 297 13.79 12.82 -20.84
CA PHE A 297 13.41 13.88 -19.90
C PHE A 297 14.22 15.17 -20.11
N ASN A 298 15.33 15.06 -20.84
CA ASN A 298 16.20 16.17 -21.19
C ASN A 298 15.77 17.00 -22.41
N GLU A 299 14.77 16.56 -23.17
CA GLU A 299 14.32 17.28 -24.37
C GLU A 299 13.35 18.42 -24.04
N LEU A 300 13.46 19.54 -24.76
CA LEU A 300 12.58 20.70 -24.64
C LEU A 300 11.35 20.49 -25.53
N VAL A 301 10.40 19.67 -25.08
CA VAL A 301 9.22 19.30 -25.86
C VAL A 301 7.94 19.56 -25.06
N LEU A 302 6.96 20.16 -25.73
CA LEU A 302 5.58 20.29 -25.28
C LEU A 302 4.71 19.25 -26.00
N ASP A 303 3.56 18.92 -25.40
CA ASP A 303 2.58 18.04 -26.01
C ASP A 303 1.90 18.68 -27.24
N HIS A 304 1.02 17.91 -27.89
CA HIS A 304 0.29 18.39 -29.07
C HIS A 304 -0.65 19.57 -28.78
N ASN A 305 -0.99 19.81 -27.52
CA ASN A 305 -1.79 20.94 -27.04
C ASN A 305 -0.93 22.12 -26.58
N LYS A 306 0.40 22.08 -26.81
CA LYS A 306 1.37 23.10 -26.35
C LYS A 306 1.40 23.24 -24.83
N LYS A 307 1.27 22.14 -24.10
CA LYS A 307 1.39 22.05 -22.64
C LYS A 307 2.55 21.13 -22.26
N PRO A 308 3.13 21.28 -21.06
CA PRO A 308 4.04 20.27 -20.54
C PRO A 308 3.34 18.92 -20.42
N HIS A 309 4.03 17.83 -20.76
CA HIS A 309 3.44 16.49 -20.79
C HIS A 309 2.85 16.03 -19.45
N ASN A 310 3.52 16.32 -18.34
CA ASN A 310 3.10 15.92 -16.99
C ASN A 310 3.85 16.75 -15.92
N PRO A 311 3.38 16.78 -14.66
CA PRO A 311 4.03 17.52 -13.57
C PRO A 311 5.33 16.90 -13.05
N MET A 312 5.69 15.68 -13.46
CA MET A 312 6.89 14.99 -12.95
C MET A 312 8.18 15.42 -13.67
N ILE A 313 8.05 16.03 -14.86
CA ILE A 313 9.15 16.66 -15.61
C ILE A 313 9.35 18.13 -15.21
N ASN A 314 10.51 18.71 -15.52
CA ASN A 314 10.83 20.10 -15.13
C ASN A 314 9.83 21.12 -15.68
N ALA A 315 9.41 20.97 -16.94
CA ALA A 315 8.44 21.86 -17.59
C ALA A 315 7.13 21.94 -16.79
N GLY A 316 6.57 20.77 -16.48
CA GLY A 316 5.31 20.67 -15.74
C GLY A 316 5.46 21.14 -14.31
N ALA A 317 6.58 20.85 -13.65
CA ALA A 317 6.83 21.30 -12.28
C ALA A 317 6.95 22.83 -12.18
N ILE A 318 7.68 23.48 -13.10
CA ILE A 318 7.75 24.94 -13.19
C ILE A 318 6.35 25.53 -13.40
N LEU A 319 5.56 24.90 -14.28
CA LEU A 319 4.20 25.35 -14.54
C LEU A 319 3.30 25.18 -13.32
N VAL A 320 3.37 24.05 -12.61
CA VAL A 320 2.67 23.84 -11.31
C VAL A 320 3.06 24.91 -10.29
N CYS A 321 4.35 25.22 -10.15
CA CYS A 321 4.83 26.29 -9.27
C CYS A 321 4.25 27.66 -9.69
N SER A 322 4.10 27.92 -10.99
CA SER A 322 3.45 29.15 -11.45
C SER A 322 1.96 29.21 -11.13
N LEU A 323 1.24 28.07 -11.18
CA LEU A 323 -0.17 28.02 -10.76
C LEU A 323 -0.30 28.36 -9.28
N LEU A 324 0.56 27.79 -8.43
CA LEU A 324 0.58 28.08 -7.00
C LEU A 324 0.95 29.55 -6.71
N LYS A 325 1.90 30.13 -7.45
CA LYS A 325 2.30 31.52 -7.24
C LYS A 325 1.25 32.52 -7.74
N THR A 326 0.58 32.23 -8.86
CA THR A 326 -0.29 33.19 -9.57
C THR A 326 -1.77 33.04 -9.23
N LEU A 327 -2.27 31.80 -9.01
CA LEU A 327 -3.71 31.54 -8.87
C LEU A 327 -4.14 31.29 -7.42
N VAL A 328 -3.27 30.67 -6.61
CA VAL A 328 -3.56 30.42 -5.19
C VAL A 328 -3.06 31.62 -4.40
N GLU A 329 -3.92 32.30 -3.64
CA GLU A 329 -3.52 33.42 -2.76
C GLU A 329 -2.53 34.39 -3.44
N ALA A 330 -2.97 34.99 -4.57
CA ALA A 330 -2.11 35.69 -5.52
C ALA A 330 -1.34 36.89 -4.93
N GLU A 331 -1.91 37.51 -3.90
CA GLU A 331 -1.34 38.68 -3.20
C GLU A 331 -0.12 38.31 -2.32
N MET A 332 0.09 37.02 -2.03
CA MET A 332 1.24 36.58 -1.23
C MET A 332 2.57 36.87 -1.96
N THR A 333 3.51 37.42 -1.20
CA THR A 333 4.91 37.56 -1.61
C THR A 333 5.54 36.19 -1.87
N LEU A 334 6.70 36.18 -2.53
CA LEU A 334 7.44 34.94 -2.78
C LEU A 334 7.82 34.22 -1.47
N ALA A 335 8.21 34.96 -0.43
CA ALA A 335 8.56 34.39 0.87
C ALA A 335 7.35 33.72 1.54
N GLU A 336 6.20 34.40 1.58
CA GLU A 336 4.96 33.83 2.13
C GLU A 336 4.51 32.60 1.32
N LYS A 337 4.71 32.59 0.00
CA LYS A 337 4.40 31.45 -0.86
C LYS A 337 5.28 30.23 -0.55
N PHE A 338 6.55 30.48 -0.25
CA PHE A 338 7.48 29.44 0.19
C PHE A 338 7.05 28.89 1.56
N ASP A 339 6.74 29.74 2.54
CA ASP A 339 6.25 29.32 3.85
C ASP A 339 4.94 28.53 3.75
N TYR A 340 4.02 28.97 2.89
CA TYR A 340 2.78 28.26 2.59
C TYR A 340 3.06 26.82 2.12
N SER A 341 3.98 26.65 1.17
CA SER A 341 4.32 25.33 0.61
C SER A 341 5.09 24.47 1.60
N MET A 342 6.04 25.07 2.32
CA MET A 342 6.80 24.43 3.40
C MET A 342 5.86 23.91 4.51
N ASN A 343 4.79 24.65 4.83
CA ASN A 343 3.80 24.24 5.81
C ASN A 343 3.04 22.99 5.36
N TYR A 344 2.66 22.88 4.07
CA TYR A 344 2.08 21.63 3.56
C TYR A 344 3.05 20.46 3.67
N PHE A 345 4.32 20.66 3.33
CA PHE A 345 5.33 19.59 3.44
C PHE A 345 5.53 19.17 4.90
N ARG A 346 5.52 20.12 5.85
CA ARG A 346 5.59 19.84 7.29
C ARG A 346 4.40 19.02 7.79
N ARG A 347 3.19 19.35 7.33
CA ARG A 347 1.96 18.59 7.62
C ARG A 347 2.01 17.18 7.05
N LEU A 348 2.47 17.04 5.80
CA LEU A 348 2.68 15.73 5.15
C LEU A 348 3.71 14.87 5.91
N ALA A 349 4.73 15.49 6.49
CA ALA A 349 5.77 14.82 7.28
C ALA A 349 5.39 14.61 8.76
N GLY A 350 4.22 15.06 9.20
CA GLY A 350 3.78 14.94 10.59
C GLY A 350 4.65 15.71 11.60
N GLY A 351 5.24 16.83 11.18
CA GLY A 351 6.09 17.66 12.04
C GLY A 351 7.55 17.21 12.16
N GLU A 352 7.97 16.21 11.39
CA GLU A 352 9.37 15.76 11.29
C GLU A 352 10.29 16.82 10.64
N TYR A 353 11.59 16.53 10.60
CA TYR A 353 12.61 17.45 10.10
C TYR A 353 12.36 17.91 8.66
N LEU A 354 12.23 19.23 8.49
CA LEU A 354 12.15 19.89 7.20
C LEU A 354 12.98 21.17 7.25
N GLY A 355 13.99 21.25 6.40
CA GLY A 355 14.94 22.36 6.30
C GLY A 355 14.97 23.00 4.92
N PHE A 356 15.95 23.88 4.71
CA PHE A 356 16.16 24.56 3.43
C PHE A 356 17.65 24.80 3.21
N ASN A 357 18.15 24.36 2.06
CA ASN A 357 19.55 24.54 1.70
C ASN A 357 19.73 25.75 0.78
N ASN A 358 20.10 26.89 1.37
CA ASN A 358 20.36 28.10 0.58
C ASN A 358 21.54 27.93 -0.39
N ALA A 359 22.56 27.14 -0.04
CA ALA A 359 23.72 26.94 -0.91
C ALA A 359 23.34 26.17 -2.18
N VAL A 360 22.52 25.11 -2.06
CA VAL A 360 21.97 24.39 -3.21
C VAL A 360 21.06 25.31 -4.02
N PHE A 361 20.18 26.07 -3.38
CA PHE A 361 19.30 27.02 -4.08
C PHE A 361 20.08 28.01 -4.97
N LEU A 362 21.14 28.62 -4.42
CA LEU A 362 21.98 29.55 -5.18
C LEU A 362 22.67 28.87 -6.35
N SER A 363 23.26 27.69 -6.14
CA SER A 363 23.98 26.97 -7.21
C SER A 363 23.06 26.39 -8.27
N GLU A 364 21.88 25.88 -7.90
CA GLU A 364 20.84 25.47 -8.85
C GLU A 364 20.41 26.65 -9.70
N ARG A 365 20.17 27.82 -9.08
CA ARG A 365 19.75 29.03 -9.79
C ARG A 365 20.83 29.53 -10.77
N GLU A 366 22.11 29.44 -10.41
CA GLU A 366 23.23 29.81 -11.28
C GLU A 366 23.43 28.84 -12.44
N ALA A 367 23.24 27.53 -12.22
CA ALA A 367 23.42 26.50 -13.24
C ALA A 367 22.15 26.19 -14.06
N ALA A 368 21.09 26.99 -13.92
CA ALA A 368 19.75 26.69 -14.43
C ALA A 368 19.46 27.10 -15.88
N ASP A 369 20.46 27.27 -16.74
CA ASP A 369 20.29 27.73 -18.14
C ASP A 369 19.17 26.99 -18.88
N ARG A 370 19.13 25.66 -18.73
CA ARG A 370 18.13 24.83 -19.37
C ARG A 370 16.71 25.06 -18.82
N ASN A 371 16.57 25.25 -17.51
CA ASN A 371 15.27 25.53 -16.91
C ASN A 371 14.78 26.94 -17.34
N TYR A 372 15.67 27.93 -17.47
CA TYR A 372 15.33 29.24 -18.02
C TYR A 372 14.92 29.17 -19.49
N ALA A 373 15.66 28.43 -20.32
CA ALA A 373 15.29 28.22 -21.72
C ALA A 373 13.89 27.61 -21.86
N LEU A 374 13.59 26.61 -21.03
CA LEU A 374 12.26 25.99 -20.95
C LEU A 374 11.19 26.97 -20.49
N GLY A 375 11.50 27.81 -19.50
CA GLY A 375 10.60 28.87 -19.04
C GLY A 375 10.26 29.88 -20.13
N PHE A 376 11.25 30.33 -20.92
CA PHE A 376 11.01 31.22 -22.04
C PHE A 376 10.22 30.54 -23.16
N TYR A 377 10.53 29.28 -23.47
CA TYR A 377 9.82 28.49 -24.48
C TYR A 377 8.34 28.30 -24.12
N MET A 378 8.03 27.96 -22.86
CA MET A 378 6.65 27.87 -22.36
C MET A 378 5.94 29.23 -22.40
N ARG A 379 6.65 30.34 -22.17
CA ARG A 379 6.08 31.69 -22.23
C ARG A 379 5.71 32.09 -23.65
N GLU A 380 6.56 31.80 -24.63
CA GLU A 380 6.26 32.05 -26.05
C GLU A 380 5.01 31.30 -26.51
N HIS A 381 4.83 30.06 -26.04
CA HIS A 381 3.64 29.25 -26.32
C HIS A 381 2.42 29.56 -25.45
N ARG A 382 2.48 30.59 -24.59
CA ARG A 382 1.40 31.01 -23.68
C ARG A 382 0.91 29.90 -22.75
N CYS A 383 1.84 29.08 -22.25
CA CYS A 383 1.51 28.00 -21.33
C CYS A 383 1.17 28.51 -19.92
N TYR A 384 1.62 29.70 -19.53
CA TYR A 384 1.43 30.24 -18.18
C TYR A 384 0.06 30.92 -18.00
N PRO A 385 -0.50 30.95 -16.78
CA PRO A 385 -1.66 31.77 -16.50
C PRO A 385 -1.35 33.27 -16.69
N ASP A 386 -2.41 34.05 -16.88
CA ASP A 386 -2.27 35.50 -17.05
C ASP A 386 -1.61 36.12 -15.82
N ARG A 387 -0.77 37.15 -16.04
CA ARG A 387 -0.02 37.91 -15.01
C ARG A 387 1.11 37.13 -14.31
N THR A 388 1.50 35.96 -14.81
CA THR A 388 2.67 35.25 -14.27
C THR A 388 3.98 36.02 -14.46
N ASN A 389 4.71 36.23 -13.37
CA ASN A 389 6.11 36.66 -13.39
C ASN A 389 7.02 35.43 -13.48
N LEU A 390 7.65 35.23 -14.64
CA LEU A 390 8.51 34.07 -14.88
C LEU A 390 9.67 34.00 -13.86
N LYS A 391 10.33 35.12 -13.56
CA LYS A 391 11.50 35.12 -12.67
C LYS A 391 11.13 34.63 -11.27
N GLU A 392 10.05 35.16 -10.71
CA GLU A 392 9.54 34.73 -9.40
C GLU A 392 9.12 33.26 -9.39
N CYS A 393 8.51 32.77 -10.48
CA CYS A 393 8.13 31.36 -10.58
C CYS A 393 9.33 30.43 -10.65
N MET A 394 10.39 30.85 -11.34
CA MET A 394 11.65 30.11 -11.40
C MET A 394 12.33 30.08 -10.04
N ASP A 395 12.43 31.22 -9.36
CA ASP A 395 12.97 31.29 -8.00
C ASP A 395 12.17 30.41 -7.04
N PHE A 396 10.83 30.46 -7.10
CA PHE A 396 9.95 29.61 -6.30
C PHE A 396 10.17 28.10 -6.57
N TYR A 397 10.30 27.73 -7.85
CA TYR A 397 10.61 26.36 -8.25
C TYR A 397 11.94 25.86 -7.65
N PHE A 398 13.01 26.67 -7.77
CA PHE A 398 14.31 26.31 -7.19
C PHE A 398 14.28 26.23 -5.66
N GLN A 399 13.49 27.10 -5.01
CA GLN A 399 13.28 27.04 -3.57
C GLN A 399 12.63 25.71 -3.15
N CYS A 400 11.56 25.27 -3.84
CA CYS A 400 10.92 23.98 -3.58
C CYS A 400 11.87 22.79 -3.79
N CYS A 401 12.73 22.82 -4.82
CA CYS A 401 13.71 21.75 -5.05
C CYS A 401 14.83 21.74 -3.99
N SER A 402 15.13 22.87 -3.37
CA SER A 402 16.21 23.05 -2.39
C SER A 402 15.75 22.91 -0.93
N MET A 403 14.49 22.53 -0.69
CA MET A 403 14.04 22.06 0.62
C MET A 403 14.83 20.82 1.03
N GLU A 404 15.11 20.67 2.33
CA GLU A 404 15.86 19.55 2.89
C GLU A 404 14.98 18.67 3.76
N ALA A 405 15.15 17.36 3.65
CA ALA A 405 14.55 16.39 4.55
C ALA A 405 15.53 15.22 4.74
N ASN A 406 15.24 14.36 5.71
CA ASN A 406 15.94 13.08 5.87
C ASN A 406 15.02 11.92 5.43
N CYS A 407 15.54 10.68 5.42
CA CYS A 407 14.76 9.53 5.00
C CYS A 407 13.54 9.31 5.90
N GLU A 408 13.66 9.61 7.20
CA GLU A 408 12.57 9.42 8.17
C GLU A 408 11.39 10.35 7.92
N SER A 409 11.66 11.58 7.51
CA SER A 409 10.64 12.58 7.20
C SER A 409 9.98 12.27 5.87
N MET A 410 10.79 11.89 4.88
CA MET A 410 10.32 11.51 3.55
C MET A 410 9.50 10.22 3.54
N SER A 411 9.81 9.24 4.39
CA SER A 411 9.01 8.02 4.51
C SER A 411 7.62 8.31 5.08
N VAL A 412 7.50 9.26 6.02
CA VAL A 412 6.21 9.75 6.52
C VAL A 412 5.43 10.49 5.43
N MET A 413 6.08 11.37 4.65
CA MET A 413 5.42 12.02 3.50
C MET A 413 4.89 10.99 2.49
N ALA A 414 5.69 9.97 2.14
CA ALA A 414 5.26 8.88 1.28
C ALA A 414 4.08 8.10 1.89
N ALA A 415 4.09 7.89 3.20
CA ALA A 415 3.05 7.16 3.90
C ALA A 415 1.74 7.97 3.97
N THR A 416 1.83 9.30 4.06
CA THR A 416 0.68 10.21 3.91
C THR A 416 0.04 10.07 2.51
N LEU A 417 0.87 9.94 1.46
CA LEU A 417 0.35 9.62 0.12
C LEU A 417 -0.24 8.20 0.06
N ALA A 418 0.37 7.21 0.73
CA ALA A 418 -0.14 5.85 0.81
C ALA A 418 -1.50 5.78 1.51
N ASN A 419 -1.74 6.67 2.48
CA ASN A 419 -2.92 6.73 3.34
C ASN A 419 -3.99 7.71 2.83
N GLY A 420 -4.07 7.93 1.52
CA GLY A 420 -5.11 8.77 0.93
C GLY A 420 -5.06 10.24 1.34
N GLY A 421 -3.89 10.74 1.77
CA GLY A 421 -3.67 12.14 2.14
C GLY A 421 -3.80 12.43 3.63
N ILE A 422 -3.98 11.40 4.45
CA ILE A 422 -4.04 11.49 5.92
C ILE A 422 -2.66 11.14 6.48
N CYS A 423 -2.05 12.03 7.26
CA CYS A 423 -0.73 11.78 7.84
C CYS A 423 -0.82 10.64 8.88
N PRO A 424 -0.04 9.56 8.75
CA PRO A 424 -0.21 8.37 9.58
C PRO A 424 0.19 8.56 11.04
N ILE A 425 1.01 9.58 11.35
CA ILE A 425 1.50 9.84 12.73
C ILE A 425 0.78 11.00 13.42
N THR A 426 -0.07 11.76 12.71
CA THR A 426 -0.87 12.85 13.31
C THR A 426 -2.37 12.70 13.06
N GLU A 427 -2.78 11.79 12.17
CA GLU A 427 -4.16 11.62 11.69
C GLU A 427 -4.76 12.86 11.03
N GLU A 428 -3.91 13.85 10.71
CA GLU A 428 -4.32 15.06 10.03
C GLU A 428 -4.61 14.76 8.55
N LYS A 429 -5.79 15.15 8.06
CA LYS A 429 -6.10 15.16 6.63
C LYS A 429 -5.42 16.35 5.95
N VAL A 430 -4.32 16.08 5.25
CA VAL A 430 -3.51 17.11 4.57
C VAL A 430 -3.96 17.33 3.13
N LEU A 431 -4.30 16.25 2.41
CA LEU A 431 -4.74 16.27 1.02
C LEU A 431 -6.01 15.42 0.83
N LYS A 432 -6.82 15.74 -0.18
CA LYS A 432 -7.99 14.95 -0.57
C LYS A 432 -7.59 13.64 -1.26
N PRO A 433 -8.36 12.55 -1.06
CA PRO A 433 -8.09 11.27 -1.72
C PRO A 433 -8.06 11.34 -3.25
N ASP A 434 -8.89 12.17 -3.88
CA ASP A 434 -8.88 12.36 -5.34
C ASP A 434 -7.56 12.96 -5.83
N SER A 435 -7.05 13.98 -5.14
CA SER A 435 -5.75 14.59 -5.43
C SER A 435 -4.63 13.55 -5.32
N ILE A 436 -4.68 12.71 -4.28
CA ILE A 436 -3.70 11.65 -4.05
C ILE A 436 -3.72 10.60 -5.14
N ARG A 437 -4.91 10.16 -5.57
CA ARG A 437 -5.07 9.21 -6.69
C ARG A 437 -4.37 9.73 -7.94
N ASP A 438 -4.53 11.00 -8.27
CA ASP A 438 -3.96 11.60 -9.47
C ASP A 438 -2.43 11.75 -9.34
N VAL A 439 -1.93 12.15 -8.15
CA VAL A 439 -0.48 12.17 -7.84
C VAL A 439 0.14 10.78 -8.01
N LEU A 440 -0.46 9.75 -7.41
CA LEU A 440 0.07 8.37 -7.46
C LEU A 440 0.00 7.76 -8.85
N SER A 441 -0.98 8.16 -9.66
CA SER A 441 -1.11 7.73 -11.05
C SER A 441 0.07 8.25 -11.88
N LEU A 442 0.40 9.53 -11.73
CA LEU A 442 1.51 10.15 -12.46
C LEU A 442 2.88 9.77 -11.90
N MET A 443 3.01 9.53 -10.59
CA MET A 443 4.22 8.95 -10.02
C MET A 443 4.51 7.55 -10.61
N HIS A 444 3.47 6.75 -10.85
CA HIS A 444 3.63 5.42 -11.43
C HIS A 444 4.13 5.46 -12.88
N SER A 445 3.57 6.33 -13.72
CA SER A 445 3.89 6.36 -15.16
C SER A 445 5.06 7.28 -15.52
N CYS A 446 5.36 8.31 -14.70
CA CYS A 446 6.25 9.41 -15.08
C CYS A 446 7.30 9.76 -14.01
N GLY A 447 7.39 9.02 -12.90
CA GLY A 447 8.15 9.44 -11.73
C GLY A 447 9.66 9.13 -11.73
N MET A 448 10.13 8.20 -12.55
CA MET A 448 11.50 7.67 -12.54
C MET A 448 12.29 8.05 -13.81
N TYR A 449 12.10 9.29 -14.28
CA TYR A 449 12.71 9.82 -15.53
C TYR A 449 12.44 8.87 -16.71
N ASP A 450 13.43 8.63 -17.57
CA ASP A 450 13.30 7.74 -18.73
C ASP A 450 13.11 6.28 -18.32
N TYR A 451 13.44 5.92 -17.06
CA TYR A 451 13.22 4.58 -16.51
C TYR A 451 11.75 4.33 -16.13
N SER A 452 10.87 5.34 -16.12
CA SER A 452 9.50 5.22 -15.59
C SER A 452 8.70 4.06 -16.19
N GLY A 453 8.77 3.85 -17.51
CA GLY A 453 8.07 2.74 -18.16
C GLY A 453 8.58 1.37 -17.74
N GLN A 454 9.90 1.19 -17.63
CA GLN A 454 10.50 -0.06 -17.19
C GLN A 454 10.29 -0.30 -15.68
N PHE A 455 10.37 0.74 -14.87
CA PHE A 455 10.10 0.69 -13.44
C PHE A 455 8.64 0.30 -13.17
N ALA A 456 7.69 0.89 -13.89
CA ALA A 456 6.28 0.54 -13.81
C ALA A 456 6.01 -0.93 -14.21
N PHE A 457 6.79 -1.47 -15.14
CA PHE A 457 6.65 -2.87 -15.58
C PHE A 457 7.32 -3.88 -14.62
N LYS A 458 8.53 -3.59 -14.13
CA LYS A 458 9.31 -4.50 -13.28
C LYS A 458 8.92 -4.40 -11.80
N VAL A 459 8.78 -3.18 -11.31
CA VAL A 459 8.53 -2.87 -9.89
C VAL A 459 7.05 -2.56 -9.65
N GLY A 460 6.41 -1.80 -10.54
CA GLY A 460 4.98 -1.54 -10.49
C GLY A 460 4.51 -0.69 -9.30
N LEU A 461 5.41 0.01 -8.63
CA LEU A 461 5.11 0.92 -7.53
C LEU A 461 5.13 2.39 -7.98
N PRO A 462 4.25 3.27 -7.49
CA PRO A 462 4.44 4.71 -7.61
C PRO A 462 5.73 5.15 -6.91
N ALA A 463 6.62 5.81 -7.63
CA ALA A 463 7.84 6.36 -7.06
C ALA A 463 8.23 7.68 -7.72
N LYS A 464 9.05 8.48 -7.04
CA LYS A 464 9.71 9.64 -7.63
C LYS A 464 11.17 9.66 -7.19
N SER A 465 12.09 9.72 -8.15
CA SER A 465 13.51 9.93 -7.88
C SER A 465 13.91 11.40 -7.94
N GLY A 466 14.92 11.77 -7.15
CA GLY A 466 15.60 13.06 -7.14
C GLY A 466 17.10 12.89 -7.38
N VAL A 467 17.71 13.86 -8.05
CA VAL A 467 19.14 13.88 -8.39
C VAL A 467 20.08 13.98 -7.18
N SER A 468 19.53 14.21 -5.98
CA SER A 468 20.26 14.08 -4.71
C SER A 468 20.49 12.62 -4.29
N GLY A 469 19.94 11.65 -5.03
CA GLY A 469 19.97 10.23 -4.69
C GLY A 469 18.75 9.74 -3.89
N GLY A 470 17.81 10.64 -3.59
CA GLY A 470 16.58 10.31 -2.87
C GLY A 470 15.56 9.64 -3.79
N MET A 471 14.81 8.68 -3.25
CA MET A 471 13.62 8.12 -3.89
C MET A 471 12.46 8.07 -2.89
N LEU A 472 11.36 8.69 -3.28
CA LEU A 472 10.07 8.63 -2.59
C LEU A 472 9.25 7.49 -3.20
N ILE A 473 8.95 6.44 -2.44
CA ILE A 473 8.27 5.22 -2.91
C ILE A 473 6.98 5.04 -2.11
N VAL A 474 5.88 4.76 -2.80
CA VAL A 474 4.57 4.62 -2.17
C VAL A 474 4.00 3.24 -2.48
N ILE A 475 3.57 2.52 -1.45
CA ILE A 475 2.76 1.30 -1.56
C ILE A 475 1.36 1.67 -1.07
N PRO A 476 0.41 1.97 -1.97
CA PRO A 476 -0.91 2.47 -1.61
C PRO A 476 -1.62 1.55 -0.61
N ASN A 477 -2.24 2.14 0.41
CA ASN A 477 -2.92 1.46 1.52
C ASN A 477 -2.04 0.55 2.38
N VAL A 478 -0.71 0.68 2.30
CA VAL A 478 0.22 -0.12 3.12
C VAL A 478 1.27 0.74 3.80
N MET A 479 2.14 1.40 3.02
CA MET A 479 3.27 2.14 3.57
C MET A 479 3.90 3.12 2.57
N GLY A 480 4.63 4.09 3.11
CA GLY A 480 5.61 4.89 2.41
C GLY A 480 7.03 4.47 2.74
N ILE A 481 7.92 4.55 1.75
CA ILE A 481 9.33 4.23 1.87
C ILE A 481 10.14 5.38 1.29
N CYS A 482 11.23 5.74 1.96
CA CYS A 482 12.26 6.60 1.40
C CYS A 482 13.58 5.84 1.39
N THR A 483 14.26 5.86 0.25
CA THR A 483 15.66 5.39 0.13
C THR A 483 16.52 6.55 -0.31
N TRP A 484 17.74 6.64 0.20
CA TRP A 484 18.69 7.69 -0.19
C TRP A 484 20.08 7.13 -0.39
N SER A 485 20.58 7.23 -1.63
CA SER A 485 21.99 7.00 -1.97
C SER A 485 22.42 7.96 -3.08
N PRO A 486 23.43 8.82 -2.84
CA PRO A 486 23.87 9.82 -3.83
C PRO A 486 24.29 9.30 -5.21
N PRO A 487 24.92 8.11 -5.36
CA PRO A 487 25.27 7.57 -6.68
C PRO A 487 24.04 7.29 -7.56
N LEU A 488 24.01 7.91 -8.73
CA LEU A 488 22.95 7.77 -9.72
C LEU A 488 23.37 6.87 -10.89
N ASP A 489 22.39 6.18 -11.47
CA ASP A 489 22.51 5.48 -12.73
C ASP A 489 22.58 6.48 -13.92
N PHE A 490 22.75 5.96 -15.13
CA PHE A 490 22.82 6.78 -16.34
C PHE A 490 21.49 7.49 -16.67
N MET A 491 20.37 7.08 -16.08
CA MET A 491 19.05 7.70 -16.24
C MET A 491 18.73 8.72 -15.13
N GLY A 492 19.62 8.89 -14.14
CA GLY A 492 19.47 9.84 -13.04
C GLY A 492 18.73 9.31 -11.81
N ASN A 493 18.49 7.99 -11.70
CA ASN A 493 17.89 7.36 -10.52
C ASN A 493 18.95 6.82 -9.56
N SER A 494 18.65 6.72 -8.27
CA SER A 494 19.57 6.11 -7.30
C SER A 494 19.77 4.61 -7.57
N CYS A 495 21.01 4.17 -7.79
CA CYS A 495 21.32 2.77 -8.10
C CYS A 495 20.82 1.82 -7.00
N ARG A 496 21.18 2.11 -5.74
CA ARG A 496 20.77 1.31 -4.58
C ARG A 496 19.27 1.41 -4.33
N GLY A 497 18.66 2.58 -4.55
CA GLY A 497 17.21 2.78 -4.40
C GLY A 497 16.38 1.94 -5.37
N VAL A 498 16.79 1.88 -6.65
CA VAL A 498 16.15 1.03 -7.66
C VAL A 498 16.31 -0.45 -7.32
N GLN A 499 17.53 -0.89 -6.98
CA GLN A 499 17.78 -2.28 -6.58
C GLN A 499 16.95 -2.69 -5.36
N PHE A 500 16.85 -1.82 -4.36
CA PHE A 500 16.03 -2.07 -3.17
C PHE A 500 14.56 -2.32 -3.54
N CYS A 501 14.01 -1.52 -4.47
CA CYS A 501 12.65 -1.70 -4.94
C CYS A 501 12.45 -3.05 -5.66
N GLU A 502 13.43 -3.48 -6.46
CA GLU A 502 13.39 -4.76 -7.16
C GLU A 502 13.41 -5.95 -6.20
N GLU A 503 14.26 -5.91 -5.17
CA GLU A 503 14.29 -6.94 -4.11
C GLU A 503 12.97 -6.98 -3.30
N LEU A 504 12.42 -5.81 -3.01
CA LEU A 504 11.16 -5.67 -2.28
C LEU A 504 10.00 -6.37 -3.00
N VAL A 505 9.82 -6.12 -4.30
CA VAL A 505 8.71 -6.72 -5.09
C VAL A 505 8.98 -8.16 -5.51
N ARG A 506 10.26 -8.58 -5.50
CA ARG A 506 10.64 -9.98 -5.71
C ARG A 506 10.20 -10.83 -4.52
N MET A 507 10.36 -10.32 -3.30
CA MET A 507 9.97 -11.06 -2.10
C MET A 507 8.49 -10.89 -1.75
N PHE A 508 7.95 -9.68 -1.85
CA PHE A 508 6.60 -9.35 -1.42
C PHE A 508 5.64 -9.10 -2.57
N ASN A 509 4.36 -9.40 -2.36
CA ASN A 509 3.27 -9.18 -3.32
C ASN A 509 2.80 -7.70 -3.37
N PHE A 510 3.76 -6.77 -3.47
CA PHE A 510 3.49 -5.32 -3.51
C PHE A 510 3.35 -4.75 -4.91
N HIS A 511 3.80 -5.46 -5.94
CA HIS A 511 3.59 -5.01 -7.31
C HIS A 511 2.10 -4.76 -7.57
N ARG A 512 1.74 -3.62 -8.16
CA ARG A 512 0.33 -3.21 -8.32
C ARG A 512 -0.58 -4.26 -8.97
N TYR A 513 -0.01 -5.06 -9.87
CA TYR A 513 -0.72 -6.10 -10.61
C TYR A 513 -0.49 -7.53 -10.08
N ASP A 514 0.14 -7.70 -8.91
CA ASP A 514 0.27 -9.01 -8.27
C ASP A 514 -1.07 -9.51 -7.71
N ASN A 515 -1.25 -10.83 -7.72
CA ASN A 515 -2.46 -11.46 -7.20
C ASN A 515 -2.38 -11.70 -5.68
N LEU A 516 -3.32 -11.13 -4.92
CA LEU A 516 -3.36 -11.29 -3.46
C LEU A 516 -3.84 -12.67 -2.99
N LYS A 517 -4.54 -13.44 -3.82
CA LYS A 517 -5.12 -14.75 -3.46
C LYS A 517 -4.24 -15.93 -3.86
N HIS A 518 -3.57 -15.85 -5.02
CA HIS A 518 -2.91 -17.00 -5.65
C HIS A 518 -1.42 -16.79 -5.94
N ALA A 519 -0.76 -15.79 -5.34
CA ALA A 519 0.69 -15.65 -5.48
C ALA A 519 1.40 -16.83 -4.79
N THR A 520 1.99 -17.74 -5.57
CA THR A 520 2.49 -19.02 -5.04
C THR A 520 3.82 -18.88 -4.30
N ASN A 521 4.66 -17.89 -4.64
CA ASN A 521 6.04 -17.81 -4.14
C ASN A 521 6.39 -16.49 -3.41
N LYS A 522 5.46 -15.53 -3.36
CA LYS A 522 5.67 -14.22 -2.71
C LYS A 522 4.99 -14.17 -1.35
N LYS A 523 5.57 -13.39 -0.43
CA LYS A 523 5.01 -13.17 0.91
C LYS A 523 4.04 -12.00 0.89
N ASP A 524 2.99 -12.10 1.71
CA ASP A 524 2.08 -11.00 1.99
C ASP A 524 2.20 -10.59 3.46
N PRO A 525 2.87 -9.46 3.77
CA PRO A 525 3.08 -9.04 5.15
C PRO A 525 1.80 -8.47 5.79
N ARG A 526 0.71 -8.30 5.02
CA ARG A 526 -0.59 -7.89 5.55
C ARG A 526 -1.35 -9.02 6.25
N ARG A 527 -0.94 -10.27 6.05
CA ARG A 527 -1.60 -11.44 6.63
C ARG A 527 -0.90 -11.87 7.90
N HIS A 528 -1.68 -12.31 8.90
CA HIS A 528 -1.12 -12.95 10.08
C HIS A 528 -0.43 -14.28 9.71
N LYS A 529 0.80 -14.46 10.20
CA LYS A 529 1.65 -15.64 9.93
C LYS A 529 0.99 -16.96 10.34
N TYR A 530 0.24 -16.95 11.44
CA TYR A 530 -0.43 -18.13 11.98
C TYR A 530 -1.81 -18.35 11.39
N GLU A 531 -2.50 -17.28 10.99
CA GLU A 531 -3.84 -17.36 10.42
C GLU A 531 -3.79 -17.99 9.03
N THR A 532 -2.79 -17.71 8.21
CA THR A 532 -2.67 -18.36 6.89
C THR A 532 -2.38 -19.85 6.99
N LYS A 533 -1.42 -20.28 7.83
CA LYS A 533 -1.12 -21.72 7.98
C LYS A 533 -2.26 -22.45 8.70
N GLY A 534 -2.78 -21.88 9.78
CA GLY A 534 -3.90 -22.44 10.55
C GLY A 534 -5.17 -22.53 9.72
N LEU A 535 -5.57 -21.48 9.01
CA LEU A 535 -6.75 -21.50 8.15
C LEU A 535 -6.59 -22.46 6.97
N ASN A 536 -5.39 -22.57 6.38
CA ASN A 536 -5.12 -23.57 5.35
C ASN A 536 -5.23 -24.99 5.91
N ILE A 537 -4.67 -25.27 7.09
CA ILE A 537 -4.82 -26.53 7.80
C ILE A 537 -6.31 -26.82 8.05
N VAL A 538 -7.03 -25.89 8.68
CA VAL A 538 -8.44 -26.05 9.01
C VAL A 538 -9.28 -26.27 7.76
N ASN A 539 -9.08 -25.48 6.70
CA ASN A 539 -9.82 -25.64 5.44
C ASN A 539 -9.52 -26.98 4.77
N LEU A 540 -8.26 -27.40 4.76
CA LEU A 540 -7.85 -28.70 4.20
C LEU A 540 -8.49 -29.85 4.99
N LEU A 541 -8.36 -29.82 6.32
CA LEU A 541 -8.88 -30.85 7.22
C LEU A 541 -10.41 -30.90 7.23
N PHE A 542 -11.09 -29.76 7.18
CA PHE A 542 -12.55 -29.71 7.08
C PHE A 542 -13.04 -30.24 5.73
N SER A 543 -12.33 -29.95 4.63
CA SER A 543 -12.62 -30.53 3.31
C SER A 543 -12.46 -32.06 3.33
N ALA A 544 -11.43 -32.55 4.02
CA ALA A 544 -11.16 -33.98 4.19
C ALA A 544 -12.22 -34.68 5.07
N ALA A 545 -12.61 -34.06 6.19
CA ALA A 545 -13.64 -34.61 7.09
C ALA A 545 -15.03 -34.69 6.41
N ASN A 546 -15.39 -33.72 5.59
CA ASN A 546 -16.66 -33.73 4.85
C ASN A 546 -16.65 -34.62 3.60
N GLY A 547 -15.49 -35.14 3.19
CA GLY A 547 -15.36 -35.90 1.94
C GLY A 547 -15.49 -35.06 0.67
N ASP A 548 -15.22 -33.74 0.74
CA ASP A 548 -15.29 -32.86 -0.44
C ASP A 548 -14.04 -33.03 -1.32
N LEU A 549 -14.08 -34.06 -2.18
CA LEU A 549 -13.03 -34.33 -3.15
C LEU A 549 -12.78 -33.15 -4.11
N ALA A 550 -13.81 -32.35 -4.43
CA ALA A 550 -13.67 -31.20 -5.32
C ALA A 550 -12.87 -30.08 -4.64
N ALA A 551 -13.08 -29.83 -3.35
CA ALA A 551 -12.24 -28.93 -2.56
C ALA A 551 -10.80 -29.45 -2.44
N LEU A 552 -10.60 -30.74 -2.14
CA LEU A 552 -9.25 -31.33 -2.05
C LEU A 552 -8.48 -31.24 -3.38
N ARG A 553 -9.15 -31.48 -4.51
CA ARG A 553 -8.57 -31.26 -5.84
C ARG A 553 -8.17 -29.80 -6.05
N ARG A 554 -9.04 -28.85 -5.69
CA ARG A 554 -8.72 -27.41 -5.76
C ARG A 554 -7.53 -27.03 -4.90
N HIS A 555 -7.43 -27.55 -3.67
CA HIS A 555 -6.30 -27.31 -2.77
C HIS A 555 -4.99 -27.81 -3.39
N LYS A 556 -4.95 -29.04 -3.92
CA LYS A 556 -3.78 -29.59 -4.62
C LYS A 556 -3.42 -28.77 -5.87
N LEU A 557 -4.42 -28.41 -6.68
CA LEU A 557 -4.24 -27.56 -7.88
C LEU A 557 -3.68 -26.17 -7.52
N SER A 558 -4.03 -25.64 -6.35
CA SER A 558 -3.51 -24.36 -5.86
C SER A 558 -2.07 -24.41 -5.31
N GLY A 559 -1.44 -25.60 -5.30
CA GLY A 559 -0.10 -25.80 -4.77
C GLY A 559 -0.05 -25.88 -3.24
N MET A 560 -1.18 -26.16 -2.58
CA MET A 560 -1.23 -26.34 -1.13
C MET A 560 -0.45 -27.61 -0.72
N ASP A 561 0.35 -27.50 0.33
CA ASP A 561 1.00 -28.65 0.95
C ASP A 561 -0.07 -29.53 1.62
N MET A 562 -0.24 -30.74 1.10
CA MET A 562 -1.26 -31.71 1.57
C MET A 562 -0.78 -32.51 2.79
N THR A 563 0.47 -32.33 3.23
CA THR A 563 1.06 -33.01 4.40
C THR A 563 0.84 -32.25 5.72
N LEU A 564 0.21 -31.08 5.65
CA LEU A 564 -0.10 -30.25 6.81
C LEU A 564 -0.98 -31.00 7.83
N CYS A 565 -0.70 -30.78 9.12
CA CYS A 565 -1.41 -31.40 10.24
C CYS A 565 -1.97 -30.38 11.25
N ASP A 566 -2.98 -30.80 12.03
CA ASP A 566 -3.51 -30.01 13.14
C ASP A 566 -2.62 -30.06 14.39
N TYR A 567 -3.09 -29.44 15.49
CA TYR A 567 -2.40 -29.43 16.77
C TYR A 567 -2.24 -30.85 17.37
N ASP A 568 -3.08 -31.81 16.98
CA ASP A 568 -3.00 -33.21 17.37
C ASP A 568 -2.14 -34.06 16.42
N GLY A 569 -1.48 -33.44 15.45
CA GLY A 569 -0.61 -34.14 14.48
C GLY A 569 -1.39 -34.92 13.42
N ARG A 570 -2.72 -34.77 13.36
CA ARG A 570 -3.56 -35.45 12.36
C ARG A 570 -3.49 -34.73 11.03
N THR A 571 -3.19 -35.49 9.98
CA THR A 571 -3.19 -35.02 8.60
C THR A 571 -4.57 -35.19 7.96
N ALA A 572 -4.78 -34.62 6.77
CA ALA A 572 -6.01 -34.83 6.00
C ALA A 572 -6.32 -36.32 5.76
N LEU A 573 -5.27 -37.15 5.65
CA LEU A 573 -5.42 -38.59 5.47
C LEU A 573 -6.00 -39.29 6.71
N HIS A 574 -5.65 -38.85 7.93
CA HIS A 574 -6.24 -39.37 9.17
C HIS A 574 -7.75 -39.13 9.18
N LEU A 575 -8.19 -37.91 8.87
CA LEU A 575 -9.61 -37.55 8.86
C LEU A 575 -10.39 -38.27 7.74
N CYS A 576 -9.84 -38.36 6.53
CA CYS A 576 -10.47 -39.14 5.46
C CYS A 576 -10.64 -40.61 5.87
N ALA A 577 -9.65 -41.17 6.58
CA ALA A 577 -9.64 -42.56 6.98
C ALA A 577 -10.60 -42.86 8.15
N ALA A 578 -10.69 -41.95 9.12
CA ALA A 578 -11.63 -42.02 10.23
C ALA A 578 -13.10 -41.93 9.76
N GLU A 579 -13.40 -40.97 8.87
CA GLU A 579 -14.75 -40.76 8.35
C GLU A 579 -15.16 -41.80 7.31
N GLY A 580 -14.20 -42.43 6.63
CA GLY A 580 -14.44 -43.50 5.67
C GLY A 580 -14.57 -43.04 4.21
N HIS A 581 -14.05 -41.88 3.86
CA HIS A 581 -14.13 -41.31 2.51
C HIS A 581 -13.09 -41.93 1.57
N LEU A 582 -13.40 -43.09 1.00
CA LEU A 582 -12.47 -43.88 0.16
C LEU A 582 -11.89 -43.06 -1.02
N ASP A 583 -12.72 -42.31 -1.74
CA ASP A 583 -12.27 -41.51 -2.88
C ASP A 583 -11.24 -40.43 -2.49
N CYS A 584 -11.41 -39.84 -1.30
CA CYS A 584 -10.47 -38.87 -0.76
C CYS A 584 -9.16 -39.54 -0.32
N VAL A 585 -9.22 -40.74 0.25
CA VAL A 585 -8.03 -41.54 0.61
C VAL A 585 -7.22 -41.91 -0.63
N ILE A 586 -7.87 -42.41 -1.68
CA ILE A 586 -7.25 -42.72 -2.97
C ILE A 586 -6.56 -41.47 -3.53
N PHE A 587 -7.28 -40.35 -3.57
CA PHE A 587 -6.73 -39.08 -4.06
C PHE A 587 -5.52 -38.60 -3.25
N MET A 588 -5.55 -38.71 -1.92
CA MET A 588 -4.45 -38.30 -1.05
C MET A 588 -3.19 -39.14 -1.23
N LEU A 589 -3.35 -40.45 -1.41
CA LEU A 589 -2.22 -41.37 -1.57
C LEU A 589 -1.66 -41.37 -2.99
N GLU A 590 -2.51 -41.55 -4.00
CA GLU A 590 -2.07 -41.70 -5.40
C GLU A 590 -1.68 -40.36 -6.03
N GLN A 591 -2.49 -39.31 -5.82
CA GLN A 591 -2.34 -38.05 -6.56
C GLN A 591 -1.60 -36.99 -5.74
N CYS A 592 -1.78 -36.98 -4.42
CA CYS A 592 -1.11 -36.00 -3.56
C CYS A 592 0.23 -36.48 -3.02
N GLY A 593 0.48 -37.79 -2.92
CA GLY A 593 1.71 -38.37 -2.40
C GLY A 593 1.87 -38.20 -0.88
N VAL A 594 0.76 -38.15 -0.13
CA VAL A 594 0.81 -37.98 1.33
C VAL A 594 1.31 -39.27 1.99
N PRO A 595 2.24 -39.22 2.96
CA PRO A 595 2.73 -40.40 3.67
C PRO A 595 1.60 -41.16 4.39
N HIS A 596 1.49 -42.46 4.11
CA HIS A 596 0.45 -43.33 4.65
C HIS A 596 0.68 -43.73 6.12
N ASN A 597 1.89 -43.55 6.63
CA ASN A 597 2.36 -43.98 7.95
C ASN A 597 2.60 -42.81 8.93
N SER A 598 2.14 -41.60 8.60
CA SER A 598 2.19 -40.48 9.54
C SER A 598 1.48 -40.85 10.84
N LYS A 599 2.08 -40.48 11.98
CA LYS A 599 1.52 -40.75 13.31
C LYS A 599 0.96 -39.47 13.89
N ASP A 600 -0.23 -39.54 14.48
CA ASP A 600 -0.81 -38.48 15.28
C ASP A 600 -0.14 -38.41 16.68
N ARG A 601 -0.63 -37.49 17.54
CA ARG A 601 -0.17 -37.32 18.92
C ARG A 601 -0.30 -38.58 19.77
N TRP A 602 -1.25 -39.48 19.45
CA TRP A 602 -1.48 -40.72 20.17
C TRP A 602 -0.75 -41.92 19.55
N GLY A 603 0.07 -41.68 18.52
CA GLY A 603 0.80 -42.73 17.81
C GLY A 603 -0.06 -43.52 16.83
N ASN A 604 -1.30 -43.11 16.59
CA ASN A 604 -2.19 -43.74 15.63
C ASN A 604 -1.82 -43.31 14.21
N THR A 605 -1.84 -44.28 13.31
CA THR A 605 -1.74 -44.03 11.87
C THR A 605 -3.14 -43.87 11.26
N PRO A 606 -3.27 -43.36 10.02
CA PRO A 606 -4.56 -43.34 9.32
C PRO A 606 -5.21 -44.73 9.22
N LEU A 607 -4.40 -45.79 9.16
CA LEU A 607 -4.88 -47.16 9.17
C LEU A 607 -5.48 -47.55 10.54
N ASN A 608 -4.85 -47.15 11.65
CA ASN A 608 -5.37 -47.39 12.99
C ASN A 608 -6.68 -46.64 13.22
N GLU A 609 -6.77 -45.39 12.76
CA GLU A 609 -8.00 -44.58 12.77
C GLU A 609 -9.13 -45.29 12.01
N ALA A 610 -8.89 -45.72 10.78
CA ALA A 610 -9.88 -46.47 9.99
C ALA A 610 -10.32 -47.78 10.65
N MET A 611 -9.41 -48.50 11.32
CA MET A 611 -9.75 -49.71 12.08
C MET A 611 -10.59 -49.40 13.32
N THR A 612 -10.25 -48.33 14.04
CA THR A 612 -10.94 -47.90 15.26
C THR A 612 -12.39 -47.51 14.97
N PHE A 613 -12.62 -46.79 13.87
CA PHE A 613 -13.96 -46.39 13.42
C PHE A 613 -14.66 -47.44 12.53
N GLY A 614 -14.06 -48.62 12.32
CA GLY A 614 -14.69 -49.74 11.61
C GLY A 614 -14.90 -49.52 10.11
N ARG A 615 -14.06 -48.71 9.44
CA ARG A 615 -14.19 -48.37 8.01
C ARG A 615 -13.56 -49.44 7.10
N VAL A 616 -14.23 -50.57 6.96
CA VAL A 616 -13.72 -51.80 6.29
C VAL A 616 -13.11 -51.54 4.89
N GLN A 617 -13.78 -50.75 4.05
CA GLN A 617 -13.31 -50.46 2.67
C GLN A 617 -11.99 -49.70 2.65
N VAL A 618 -11.85 -48.70 3.52
CA VAL A 618 -10.61 -47.91 3.66
C VAL A 618 -9.50 -48.75 4.27
N VAL A 619 -9.80 -49.57 5.27
CA VAL A 619 -8.81 -50.48 5.89
C VAL A 619 -8.23 -51.45 4.86
N HIS A 620 -9.08 -52.02 4.00
CA HIS A 620 -8.62 -52.92 2.94
C HIS A 620 -7.69 -52.17 1.97
N TYR A 621 -8.10 -50.99 1.48
CA TYR A 621 -7.29 -50.21 0.56
C TYR A 621 -5.95 -49.77 1.15
N LEU A 622 -5.94 -49.24 2.39
CA LEU A 622 -4.71 -48.82 3.08
C LEU A 622 -3.75 -50.00 3.34
N LYS A 623 -4.26 -51.19 3.67
CA LYS A 623 -3.43 -52.40 3.83
C LYS A 623 -2.81 -52.85 2.52
N GLU A 624 -3.58 -52.84 1.42
CA GLU A 624 -3.07 -53.18 0.09
C GLU A 624 -2.03 -52.15 -0.39
N TRP A 625 -2.27 -50.86 -0.16
CA TRP A 625 -1.30 -49.80 -0.45
C TRP A 625 0.01 -49.98 0.32
N ALA A 626 -0.06 -50.30 1.62
CA ALA A 626 1.11 -50.53 2.45
C ALA A 626 1.95 -51.75 2.01
N LYS A 627 1.32 -52.81 1.48
CA LYS A 627 2.04 -53.98 0.93
C LYS A 627 2.76 -53.69 -0.38
N GLY A 628 2.29 -52.70 -1.15
CA GLY A 628 2.84 -52.33 -2.46
C GLY A 628 4.02 -51.36 -2.41
N GLN A 629 4.37 -50.82 -1.23
CA GLN A 629 5.51 -49.92 -1.04
C GLN A 629 6.75 -50.73 -0.61
N PRO A 630 7.96 -50.43 -1.10
CA PRO A 630 9.18 -51.05 -0.58
C PRO A 630 9.31 -50.73 0.91
N GLN A 631 9.60 -51.74 1.74
CA GLN A 631 9.94 -51.52 3.14
C GLN A 631 11.13 -50.58 3.21
N GLU A 632 10.92 -49.34 3.67
CA GLU A 632 12.02 -48.53 4.21
C GLU A 632 12.51 -49.27 5.45
N GLU A 633 13.73 -49.81 5.39
CA GLU A 633 14.45 -50.28 6.56
C GLU A 633 14.47 -49.15 7.60
N GLU A 634 14.12 -49.49 8.84
CA GLU A 634 14.35 -48.63 9.99
C GLU A 634 15.83 -48.25 10.03
N VAL A 635 16.15 -47.03 9.62
CA VAL A 635 17.44 -46.44 9.95
C VAL A 635 17.41 -46.22 11.46
N ASP A 636 18.09 -47.12 12.17
CA ASP A 636 18.46 -47.02 13.57
C ASP A 636 18.89 -45.57 13.86
N LYS A 637 18.06 -44.83 14.59
CA LYS A 637 18.52 -43.58 15.21
C LYS A 637 19.59 -43.98 16.22
N PRO A 638 20.82 -43.41 16.15
CA PRO A 638 21.75 -43.60 17.24
C PRO A 638 21.11 -43.08 18.54
N PRO A 639 21.36 -43.73 19.68
CA PRO A 639 20.73 -43.38 20.93
C PRO A 639 20.95 -41.91 21.22
N SER A 640 19.86 -41.23 21.59
CA SER A 640 19.86 -39.88 22.13
C SER A 640 20.94 -39.77 23.20
N GLN A 641 22.02 -39.05 22.89
CA GLN A 641 22.89 -38.53 23.92
C GLN A 641 22.02 -37.62 24.80
N SER A 642 21.82 -38.06 26.03
CA SER A 642 21.40 -37.23 27.14
C SER A 642 22.37 -36.05 27.23
N VAL A 643 21.97 -34.91 26.68
CA VAL A 643 22.60 -33.64 27.05
C VAL A 643 22.08 -33.34 28.45
N GLU A 644 22.90 -33.72 29.42
CA GLU A 644 22.78 -33.26 30.80
C GLU A 644 22.58 -31.75 30.81
N ALA A 645 21.56 -31.32 31.54
CA ALA A 645 21.40 -29.96 31.97
C ALA A 645 22.60 -29.61 32.86
N THR A 646 23.61 -28.94 32.30
CA THR A 646 24.54 -28.17 33.09
C THR A 646 23.83 -26.90 33.55
N SER A 647 23.44 -26.94 34.82
CA SER A 647 23.14 -25.79 35.65
C SER A 647 24.21 -24.70 35.50
N PRO A 648 23.83 -23.43 35.26
CA PRO A 648 24.74 -22.32 35.54
C PRO A 648 24.58 -21.97 37.03
N LEU A 649 25.67 -22.00 37.79
CA LEU A 649 25.95 -21.18 38.98
C LEU A 649 27.35 -21.60 39.52
N PRO A 650 28.09 -20.74 40.23
CA PRO A 650 27.74 -19.40 40.72
C PRO A 650 28.08 -18.26 39.76
#